data_AF-A0A412WTN3-F1
#
_entry.id   AF-A0A412WTN3-F1
#
_cell.length_a   1.000
_cell.length_b   1.000
_cell.length_c   1.000
_cell.angle_alpha   90.00
_cell.angle_beta   90.00
_cell.angle_gamma   90.00
#
_symmetry.space_group_name_H-M   'P 1'
#
loop_
_entity.id
_entity.type
_entity.pdbx_description
1 polymer ?
#
loop_
_entity_poly.entity_id
_entity_poly.type
_entity_poly.pdbx_seq_one_letter_code
_entity_poly.pdbx_strand_id
1 'polypeptide(L)'
;MGLFGFTSCTDRLEEVEEQYTGENEVWVRLIVSRPYSGKEVRSKAGNDRETEIDEIQLLVFEEGGYKYRVPGISITNSGTTTSFSARLLATDKTLDLYIVANATAAVLANEPQVGDTENEVRTKLQLGFPLGGNFTTLPMSGHYRLVSGLDANYRQEISGVSMLRAVARVDVLVGGITNFELTSIQAYRVNSRIQLIANQDLPVVTAPSIPVNSRMEVNTPVSAVSGNQAVSGLYLSESVSPAESERVNGATCVVVGGKYAGSGEVTYYRIDFDPDDTQGSFGQILRNHRYVFTIRSVAGPGWPSADEAASNRSAQINLDIQSWDESTTDMYFDTDHHFGVSTREVVLGSKQNAALTVQVDTDLSDYTFQWSDEQGNVSGTAAQSLTGSYFKVEKTNNGRHIVVTALQSNNSDSDERKAYFVINASRWRILMTIRQQIVDISGRTINMVSFRSYLGHLGENLLLPNISPESRGAGLQGILNNPANFGTGGTVTCGGFNLLLTNVSASSINDAALALADVIYFNYVSNGDLRIDLSPVGRWLKASAKRVLILSFDSQGVNTPIMQEFLGSTPDLMQTSPKSGSYPLAGKSASDFFTDMGPFTVTPYTPVDANFKFQNYDVTHGEIGPGSAEGITPPLNGPGGGIVLGVDMSRRIIYIGDIDIFSANNSNSGINNSKGTINSNASKLIANLFAWVVGVVQ
;
A
#
# COMPACT_ATOMS: atom_id res chain seq x y z
N MET A 1 -21.73 48.35 -14.82
CA MET A 1 -20.34 47.88 -14.98
C MET A 1 -19.69 47.93 -13.61
N GLY A 2 -19.63 46.78 -12.96
CA GLY A 2 -19.17 46.66 -11.57
C GLY A 2 -17.66 46.50 -11.50
N LEU A 3 -17.05 47.23 -10.59
CA LEU A 3 -15.72 46.93 -10.06
C LEU A 3 -15.85 47.00 -8.54
N PHE A 4 -16.14 45.85 -7.93
CA PHE A 4 -16.10 45.67 -6.48
C PHE A 4 -14.64 45.40 -6.10
N GLY A 5 -14.00 46.39 -5.46
CA GLY A 5 -12.79 46.18 -4.69
C GLY A 5 -13.19 45.88 -3.25
N PHE A 6 -13.04 44.63 -2.82
CA PHE A 6 -13.08 44.27 -1.41
C PHE A 6 -11.66 44.21 -0.86
N THR A 7 -11.38 45.13 0.06
CA THR A 7 -10.27 45.06 1.00
C THR A 7 -10.58 43.94 2.00
N SER A 8 -9.79 42.87 2.03
CA SER A 8 -9.85 41.86 3.09
C SER A 8 -8.82 42.20 4.14
N CYS A 9 -9.30 42.43 5.36
CA CYS A 9 -8.51 42.46 6.57
C CYS A 9 -7.80 41.11 6.74
N THR A 10 -6.47 41.13 6.78
CA THR A 10 -5.68 40.01 7.30
C THR A 10 -5.83 39.99 8.81
N ASP A 11 -6.73 39.16 9.32
CA ASP A 11 -6.63 38.71 10.71
C ASP A 11 -5.41 37.80 10.82
N ARG A 12 -4.47 38.26 11.65
CA ARG A 12 -3.33 37.51 12.16
C ARG A 12 -3.86 36.25 12.86
N LEU A 13 -3.80 35.12 12.15
CA LEU A 13 -3.65 33.84 12.82
C LEU A 13 -2.18 33.75 13.21
N GLU A 14 -1.90 33.88 14.50
CA GLU A 14 -0.68 33.33 15.08
C GLU A 14 -0.70 31.83 14.80
N GLU A 15 0.03 31.42 13.76
CA GLU A 15 0.51 30.05 13.65
C GLU A 15 1.42 29.84 14.85
N VAL A 16 0.91 29.10 15.83
CA VAL A 16 1.76 28.41 16.79
C VAL A 16 2.69 27.53 15.96
N GLU A 17 3.97 27.89 15.94
CA GLU A 17 5.04 27.04 15.41
C GLU A 17 4.99 25.69 16.15
N GLU A 18 4.31 24.70 15.57
CA GLU A 18 4.61 23.31 15.91
C GLU A 18 5.95 22.96 15.27
N GLN A 19 6.97 22.90 16.12
CA GLN A 19 8.28 22.34 15.82
C GLN A 19 8.12 20.88 15.33
N TYR A 20 8.06 20.68 14.01
CA TYR A 20 8.30 19.38 13.39
C TYR A 20 9.78 19.28 13.03
N THR A 21 10.58 18.66 13.91
CA THR A 21 11.99 18.34 13.65
C THR A 21 12.07 17.14 12.71
N GLY A 22 12.41 17.38 11.45
CA GLY A 22 12.44 16.39 10.35
C GLY A 22 13.66 15.46 10.36
N GLU A 23 13.88 14.72 11.44
CA GLU A 23 14.91 13.69 11.51
C GLU A 23 14.22 12.33 11.79
N ASN A 24 14.36 11.37 10.85
CA ASN A 24 13.92 9.97 10.92
C ASN A 24 12.60 9.57 10.23
N GLU A 25 12.25 10.03 9.02
CA GLU A 25 11.09 9.45 8.30
C GLU A 25 11.40 8.09 7.62
N VAL A 26 10.50 7.10 7.78
CA VAL A 26 10.56 5.72 7.24
C VAL A 26 9.36 5.44 6.35
N TRP A 27 9.62 4.89 5.16
CA TRP A 27 8.57 4.36 4.29
C TRP A 27 8.17 2.97 4.72
N VAL A 28 6.88 2.83 5.04
CA VAL A 28 6.28 1.56 5.42
C VAL A 28 5.25 1.16 4.37
N ARG A 29 5.41 -0.02 3.78
CA ARG A 29 4.40 -0.65 2.95
C ARG A 29 3.50 -1.49 3.85
N LEU A 30 2.20 -1.26 3.81
CA LEU A 30 1.22 -2.04 4.56
C LEU A 30 0.39 -2.89 3.60
N ILE A 31 0.18 -4.15 3.96
CA ILE A 31 -0.71 -5.10 3.27
C ILE A 31 -1.76 -5.55 4.28
N VAL A 32 -3.00 -5.20 4.01
CA VAL A 32 -4.14 -5.49 4.89
C VAL A 32 -5.08 -6.47 4.22
N SER A 33 -5.66 -7.40 4.98
CA SER A 33 -6.73 -8.28 4.48
C SER A 33 -8.06 -7.54 4.49
N ARG A 34 -8.89 -7.87 3.49
CA ARG A 34 -10.22 -7.29 3.30
C ARG A 34 -11.27 -8.25 3.85
N PRO A 35 -12.31 -7.77 4.55
CA PRO A 35 -13.38 -8.65 5.01
C PRO A 35 -14.05 -9.37 3.83
N TYR A 36 -14.42 -10.62 4.04
CA TYR A 36 -15.13 -11.43 3.04
C TYR A 36 -16.50 -10.81 2.70
N SER A 37 -17.00 -11.03 1.50
CA SER A 37 -18.31 -10.47 1.06
C SER A 37 -19.34 -11.52 0.63
N GLY A 38 -18.98 -12.81 0.61
CA GLY A 38 -19.87 -13.88 0.11
C GLY A 38 -20.20 -13.71 -1.37
N LYS A 39 -19.64 -14.56 -2.25
CA LYS A 39 -20.07 -14.59 -3.66
C LYS A 39 -21.43 -15.27 -3.80
N GLU A 40 -22.51 -14.60 -3.41
CA GLU A 40 -23.87 -15.07 -3.69
C GLU A 40 -24.61 -14.08 -4.61
N VAL A 41 -24.90 -14.57 -5.81
CA VAL A 41 -25.76 -14.03 -6.89
C VAL A 41 -25.68 -12.51 -7.12
N ARG A 42 -24.71 -12.12 -7.94
CA ARG A 42 -24.60 -10.78 -8.53
C ARG A 42 -25.88 -10.43 -9.32
N SER A 43 -26.63 -9.42 -8.88
CA SER A 43 -27.40 -8.61 -9.83
C SER A 43 -26.40 -7.77 -10.64
N LYS A 44 -26.55 -7.80 -11.97
CA LYS A 44 -25.65 -7.15 -12.93
C LYS A 44 -25.59 -5.64 -12.63
N ALA A 45 -24.40 -5.15 -12.23
CA ALA A 45 -23.93 -3.75 -12.16
C ALA A 45 -23.47 -3.17 -10.79
N GLY A 46 -23.24 -3.95 -9.73
CA GLY A 46 -22.81 -3.41 -8.42
C GLY A 46 -21.30 -3.26 -8.22
N ASN A 47 -20.84 -2.05 -7.86
CA ASN A 47 -19.48 -1.75 -7.37
C ASN A 47 -19.08 -2.67 -6.18
N ASP A 48 -17.79 -2.97 -6.03
CA ASP A 48 -17.23 -3.80 -4.95
C ASP A 48 -17.22 -3.09 -3.56
N ARG A 49 -18.26 -2.30 -3.25
CA ARG A 49 -18.40 -1.40 -2.08
C ARG A 49 -18.13 -2.03 -0.72
N GLU A 50 -18.38 -3.34 -0.59
CA GLU A 50 -18.20 -4.07 0.66
C GLU A 50 -16.72 -4.33 0.95
N THR A 51 -15.88 -4.40 -0.08
CA THR A 51 -14.48 -4.83 0.02
C THR A 51 -13.49 -3.77 -0.46
N GLU A 52 -13.96 -2.74 -1.15
CA GLU A 52 -13.11 -1.71 -1.74
C GLU A 52 -12.61 -0.72 -0.67
N ILE A 53 -11.30 -0.45 -0.68
CA ILE A 53 -10.66 0.55 0.16
C ILE A 53 -10.11 1.64 -0.78
N ASP A 54 -10.69 2.82 -0.71
CA ASP A 54 -10.35 3.95 -1.60
C ASP A 54 -9.42 4.96 -0.94
N GLU A 55 -9.56 5.12 0.38
CA GLU A 55 -8.82 6.09 1.17
C GLU A 55 -8.45 5.51 2.53
N ILE A 56 -7.31 5.95 3.07
CA ILE A 56 -6.76 5.46 4.34
C ILE A 56 -6.17 6.62 5.13
N GLN A 57 -6.47 6.63 6.43
CA GLN A 57 -5.79 7.41 7.46
C GLN A 57 -5.11 6.48 8.45
N LEU A 58 -3.82 6.68 8.66
CA LEU A 58 -3.02 5.94 9.61
C LEU A 58 -2.75 6.81 10.83
N LEU A 59 -3.26 6.41 11.98
CA LEU A 59 -3.07 7.08 13.26
C LEU A 59 -1.95 6.37 14.01
N VAL A 60 -0.96 7.13 14.44
CA VAL A 60 0.27 6.59 15.05
C VAL A 60 0.29 6.94 16.52
N PHE A 61 0.39 5.91 17.35
CA PHE A 61 0.58 6.02 18.79
C PHE A 61 1.97 5.54 19.13
N GLU A 62 2.66 6.25 20.00
CA GLU A 62 3.97 5.85 20.54
C GLU A 62 3.84 5.78 22.06
N GLU A 63 4.20 4.63 22.63
CA GLU A 63 4.09 4.37 24.08
C GLU A 63 2.67 4.67 24.65
N GLY A 64 1.63 4.42 23.85
CA GLY A 64 0.21 4.55 24.25
C GLY A 64 -0.41 5.94 24.08
N GLY A 65 0.36 6.95 23.64
CA GLY A 65 -0.15 8.29 23.34
C GLY A 65 -0.17 8.57 21.83
N TYR A 66 -1.24 9.17 21.33
CA TYR A 66 -1.34 9.60 19.93
C TYR A 66 -0.25 10.62 19.60
N LYS A 67 0.38 10.47 18.44
CA LYS A 67 1.47 11.35 17.99
C LYS A 67 1.09 12.14 16.75
N TYR A 68 0.66 11.46 15.69
CA TYR A 68 0.34 12.09 14.42
C TYR A 68 -0.49 11.14 13.55
N ARG A 69 -1.06 11.71 12.49
CA ARG A 69 -1.78 11.00 11.44
C ARG A 69 -1.03 11.17 10.12
N VAL A 70 -1.00 10.12 9.31
CA VAL A 70 -0.57 10.22 7.90
C VAL A 70 -1.58 9.57 6.97
N PRO A 71 -1.74 10.09 5.74
CA PRO A 71 -2.54 9.41 4.73
C PRO A 71 -1.84 8.15 4.23
N GLY A 72 -2.62 7.13 3.89
CA GLY A 72 -2.17 6.04 3.04
C GLY A 72 -2.11 6.49 1.57
N ILE A 73 -1.02 6.17 0.88
CA ILE A 73 -0.83 6.49 -0.54
C ILE A 73 -0.59 5.20 -1.35
N SER A 74 -0.71 5.30 -2.68
CA SER A 74 -0.51 4.16 -3.59
C SER A 74 -1.41 2.95 -3.25
N ILE A 75 -2.65 3.23 -2.86
CA ILE A 75 -3.63 2.22 -2.47
C ILE A 75 -3.95 1.35 -3.68
N THR A 76 -3.76 0.05 -3.52
CA THR A 76 -4.00 -0.95 -4.58
C THR A 76 -4.85 -2.08 -4.00
N ASN A 77 -6.09 -2.21 -4.47
CA ASN A 77 -6.98 -3.32 -4.14
C ASN A 77 -6.67 -4.53 -5.04
N SER A 78 -6.38 -5.70 -4.46
CA SER A 78 -6.06 -6.91 -5.23
C SER A 78 -6.52 -8.18 -4.50
N GLY A 79 -7.34 -9.00 -5.16
CA GLY A 79 -7.74 -10.31 -4.63
C GLY A 79 -8.51 -10.20 -3.31
N THR A 80 -7.87 -10.54 -2.19
CA THR A 80 -8.46 -10.46 -0.83
C THR A 80 -7.71 -9.46 0.06
N THR A 81 -6.79 -8.68 -0.51
CA THR A 81 -5.95 -7.73 0.21
C THR A 81 -5.95 -6.34 -0.43
N THR A 82 -5.56 -5.34 0.36
CA THR A 82 -5.24 -4.00 -0.11
C THR A 82 -3.82 -3.70 0.32
N SER A 83 -2.97 -3.22 -0.59
CA SER A 83 -1.65 -2.69 -0.23
C SER A 83 -1.61 -1.18 -0.37
N PHE A 84 -0.92 -0.51 0.54
CA PHE A 84 -0.68 0.94 0.50
C PHE A 84 0.66 1.27 1.15
N SER A 85 1.09 2.52 1.04
CA SER A 85 2.29 3.03 1.69
C SER A 85 1.96 4.19 2.62
N ALA A 86 2.72 4.32 3.69
CA ALA A 86 2.63 5.43 4.63
C ALA A 86 4.04 5.88 5.02
N ARG A 87 4.18 7.18 5.31
CA ARG A 87 5.42 7.77 5.79
C ARG A 87 5.33 7.93 7.30
N LEU A 88 6.12 7.15 8.03
CA LEU A 88 6.13 7.13 9.49
C LEU A 88 7.44 7.71 10.01
N LEU A 89 7.52 8.01 11.30
CA LEU A 89 8.76 8.39 11.98
C LEU A 89 9.40 7.14 12.60
N ALA A 90 10.69 6.96 12.36
CA ALA A 90 11.53 5.96 12.98
C ALA A 90 11.65 6.24 14.47
N THR A 91 11.61 5.17 15.24
CA THR A 91 11.64 5.19 16.70
C THR A 91 12.03 3.79 17.16
N ASP A 92 12.76 3.68 18.25
CA ASP A 92 13.03 2.40 18.92
C ASP A 92 11.91 2.00 19.90
N LYS A 93 10.91 2.87 20.06
CA LYS A 93 9.79 2.69 20.97
C LYS A 93 8.66 1.90 20.33
N THR A 94 7.86 1.26 21.17
CA THR A 94 6.66 0.55 20.70
C THR A 94 5.68 1.52 20.04
N LEU A 95 5.20 1.14 18.85
CA LEU A 95 4.16 1.85 18.12
C LEU A 95 2.87 1.01 18.02
N ASP A 96 1.74 1.68 18.16
CA ASP A 96 0.42 1.15 17.81
C ASP A 96 -0.11 1.93 16.61
N LEU A 97 -0.38 1.20 15.52
CA LEU A 97 -0.85 1.75 14.26
C LEU A 97 -2.33 1.43 14.09
N TYR A 98 -3.17 2.46 14.06
CA TYR A 98 -4.59 2.32 13.75
C TYR A 98 -4.86 2.78 12.33
N ILE A 99 -5.31 1.85 11.49
CA ILE A 99 -5.64 2.08 10.08
C ILE A 99 -7.14 2.35 10.01
N VAL A 100 -7.56 3.51 9.51
CA VAL A 100 -8.98 3.85 9.28
C VAL A 100 -9.18 4.09 7.79
N ALA A 101 -10.04 3.29 7.16
CA ALA A 101 -10.32 3.34 5.74
C ALA A 101 -11.72 3.88 5.44
N ASN A 102 -11.89 4.51 4.27
CA ASN A 102 -13.16 5.03 3.74
C ASN A 102 -13.92 5.96 4.72
N ALA A 103 -13.17 6.71 5.52
CA ALA A 103 -13.72 7.65 6.50
C ALA A 103 -12.81 8.87 6.75
N THR A 104 -11.98 9.27 5.78
CA THR A 104 -11.03 10.39 5.93
C THR A 104 -11.73 11.66 6.41
N ALA A 105 -12.87 12.02 5.80
CA ALA A 105 -13.61 13.22 6.18
C ALA A 105 -14.03 13.21 7.66
N ALA A 106 -14.43 12.05 8.19
CA ALA A 106 -14.79 11.90 9.59
C ALA A 106 -13.56 11.93 10.52
N VAL A 107 -12.43 11.37 10.08
CA VAL A 107 -11.15 11.46 10.81
C VAL A 107 -10.67 12.91 10.89
N LEU A 108 -10.70 13.66 9.79
CA LEU A 108 -10.29 15.07 9.76
C LEU A 108 -11.23 15.96 10.60
N ALA A 109 -12.53 15.72 10.54
CA ALA A 109 -13.51 16.48 11.31
C ALA A 109 -13.41 16.23 12.84
N ASN A 110 -12.79 15.11 13.25
CA ASN A 110 -12.62 14.73 14.64
C ASN A 110 -11.14 14.44 14.95
N GLU A 111 -10.21 15.23 14.38
CA GLU A 111 -8.77 14.95 14.42
C GLU A 111 -8.25 14.86 15.87
N PRO A 112 -7.56 13.76 16.24
CA PRO A 112 -7.02 13.60 17.58
C PRO A 112 -5.95 14.63 17.90
N GLN A 113 -5.79 14.92 19.19
CA GLN A 113 -4.78 15.82 19.71
C GLN A 113 -3.57 15.02 20.20
N VAL A 114 -2.36 15.54 19.98
CA VAL A 114 -1.11 14.90 20.43
C VAL A 114 -1.19 14.62 21.93
N GLY A 115 -0.90 13.38 22.32
CA GLY A 115 -0.99 12.90 23.70
C GLY A 115 -2.33 12.30 24.10
N ASP A 116 -3.38 12.39 23.27
CA ASP A 116 -4.63 11.65 23.50
C ASP A 116 -4.33 10.15 23.68
N THR A 117 -4.97 9.55 24.67
CA THR A 117 -4.95 8.10 24.87
C THR A 117 -5.73 7.39 23.77
N GLU A 118 -5.45 6.10 23.55
CA GLU A 118 -6.20 5.28 22.59
C GLU A 118 -7.72 5.33 22.83
N ASN A 119 -8.16 5.33 24.10
CA ASN A 119 -9.58 5.38 24.44
C ASN A 119 -10.22 6.74 24.10
N GLU A 120 -9.50 7.84 24.29
CA GLU A 120 -9.95 9.18 23.89
C GLU A 120 -10.06 9.28 22.37
N VAL A 121 -9.07 8.78 21.63
CA VAL A 121 -9.10 8.76 20.15
C VAL A 121 -10.25 7.90 19.64
N ARG A 122 -10.42 6.69 20.18
CA ARG A 122 -11.56 5.81 19.86
C ARG A 122 -12.88 6.56 20.07
N THR A 123 -13.03 7.28 21.17
CA THR A 123 -14.27 8.04 21.49
C THR A 123 -14.49 9.23 20.54
N LYS A 124 -13.43 9.91 20.12
CA LYS A 124 -13.51 11.06 19.18
C LYS A 124 -13.86 10.63 17.76
N LEU A 125 -13.29 9.54 17.27
CA LEU A 125 -13.41 9.11 15.88
C LEU A 125 -14.75 8.41 15.61
N GLN A 126 -15.72 9.23 15.21
CA GLN A 126 -17.09 8.83 14.94
C GLN A 126 -17.58 9.36 13.59
N LEU A 127 -18.52 8.62 12.99
CA LEU A 127 -19.19 8.97 11.74
C LEU A 127 -20.70 9.04 11.99
N GLY A 128 -21.37 10.04 11.43
CA GLY A 128 -22.84 10.08 11.42
C GLY A 128 -23.37 8.95 10.52
N PHE A 129 -24.33 8.17 11.01
CA PHE A 129 -24.95 7.12 10.21
C PHE A 129 -25.70 7.77 9.03
N PRO A 130 -25.37 7.45 7.76
CA PRO A 130 -26.00 8.09 6.62
C PRO A 130 -27.49 7.75 6.59
N LEU A 131 -28.33 8.73 6.28
CA LEU A 131 -29.76 8.53 6.12
C LEU A 131 -30.01 7.43 5.08
N GLY A 132 -30.49 6.29 5.57
CA GLY A 132 -30.81 5.10 4.79
C GLY A 132 -29.73 4.06 4.59
N GLY A 133 -28.63 4.09 5.36
CA GLY A 133 -27.61 3.05 5.29
C GLY A 133 -26.93 2.97 3.91
N ASN A 134 -27.01 4.06 3.14
CA ASN A 134 -26.42 4.17 1.81
C ASN A 134 -24.96 4.57 1.95
N PHE A 135 -24.08 3.59 1.79
CA PHE A 135 -22.65 3.78 1.74
C PHE A 135 -22.15 3.66 0.30
N THR A 136 -21.27 4.57 -0.12
CA THR A 136 -20.52 4.45 -1.38
C THR A 136 -19.45 3.37 -1.26
N THR A 137 -18.70 3.42 -0.17
CA THR A 137 -17.78 2.40 0.33
C THR A 137 -17.91 2.32 1.85
N LEU A 138 -17.63 1.14 2.42
CA LEU A 138 -17.83 0.92 3.85
C LEU A 138 -16.62 1.39 4.66
N PRO A 139 -16.82 2.16 5.74
CA PRO A 139 -15.75 2.48 6.68
C PRO A 139 -15.17 1.21 7.31
N MET A 140 -13.84 1.14 7.39
CA MET A 140 -13.15 0.00 7.99
C MET A 140 -12.05 0.44 8.94
N SER A 141 -11.70 -0.42 9.90
CA SER A 141 -10.56 -0.20 10.78
C SER A 141 -9.69 -1.45 10.93
N GLY A 142 -8.38 -1.27 11.05
CA GLY A 142 -7.41 -2.30 11.40
C GLY A 142 -6.44 -1.77 12.45
N HIS A 143 -5.76 -2.68 13.15
CA HIS A 143 -4.75 -2.35 14.15
C HIS A 143 -3.51 -3.23 13.97
N TYR A 144 -2.34 -2.64 14.18
CA TYR A 144 -1.08 -3.35 14.18
C TYR A 144 -0.13 -2.78 15.22
N ARG A 145 0.52 -3.65 15.99
CA ARG A 145 1.48 -3.26 17.03
C ARG A 145 2.91 -3.61 16.62
N LEU A 146 3.77 -2.62 16.61
CA LEU A 146 5.21 -2.74 16.35
C LEU A 146 5.97 -2.63 17.68
N VAL A 147 6.32 -3.78 18.27
CA VAL A 147 6.97 -3.81 19.59
C VAL A 147 8.35 -3.13 19.59
N SER A 148 9.13 -3.32 18.52
CA SER A 148 10.49 -2.80 18.37
C SER A 148 10.57 -1.44 17.66
N GLY A 149 9.43 -0.78 17.46
CA GLY A 149 9.35 0.47 16.72
C GLY A 149 9.67 0.34 15.24
N LEU A 150 10.21 1.41 14.66
CA LEU A 150 10.57 1.51 13.26
C LEU A 150 12.05 1.87 13.10
N ASP A 151 12.80 1.02 12.42
CA ASP A 151 14.21 1.27 12.10
C ASP A 151 14.32 2.23 10.89
N ALA A 152 15.09 3.30 11.06
CA ALA A 152 15.32 4.32 10.03
C ALA A 152 16.04 3.79 8.78
N ASN A 153 16.73 2.65 8.89
CA ASN A 153 17.65 2.14 7.87
C ASN A 153 17.02 1.07 6.95
N TYR A 154 15.82 0.60 7.26
CA TYR A 154 15.14 -0.45 6.49
C TYR A 154 13.77 0.01 6.01
N ARG A 155 13.47 -0.20 4.73
CA ARG A 155 12.07 -0.17 4.27
C ARG A 155 11.35 -1.33 4.93
N GLN A 156 10.26 -1.03 5.61
CA GLN A 156 9.51 -2.04 6.35
C GLN A 156 8.22 -2.39 5.61
N GLU A 157 7.95 -3.68 5.54
CA GLU A 157 6.67 -4.19 5.06
C GLU A 157 5.91 -4.77 6.25
N ILE A 158 4.72 -4.25 6.49
CA ILE A 158 3.78 -4.74 7.48
C ILE A 158 2.70 -5.52 6.75
N SER A 159 2.51 -6.77 7.14
CA SER A 159 1.46 -7.63 6.64
C SER A 159 0.73 -8.31 7.81
N GLY A 160 -0.37 -8.99 7.51
CA GLY A 160 -1.16 -9.69 8.54
C GLY A 160 -2.08 -8.77 9.35
N VAL A 161 -2.38 -7.56 8.86
CA VAL A 161 -3.40 -6.69 9.46
C VAL A 161 -4.76 -7.06 8.89
N SER A 162 -5.73 -7.36 9.75
CA SER A 162 -7.11 -7.57 9.33
C SER A 162 -7.91 -6.28 9.45
N MET A 163 -8.55 -5.88 8.34
CA MET A 163 -9.53 -4.79 8.36
C MET A 163 -10.89 -5.34 8.76
N LEU A 164 -11.65 -4.58 9.55
CA LEU A 164 -13.03 -4.87 9.93
C LEU A 164 -13.92 -3.73 9.49
N ARG A 165 -15.09 -4.03 8.92
CA ARG A 165 -16.12 -3.01 8.65
C ARG A 165 -16.61 -2.42 9.97
N ALA A 166 -16.92 -1.13 9.99
CA ALA A 166 -17.54 -0.47 11.14
C ALA A 166 -19.07 -0.69 11.23
N VAL A 167 -19.65 -1.43 10.29
CA VAL A 167 -21.09 -1.72 10.18
C VAL A 167 -21.34 -3.23 10.03
N ALA A 168 -22.56 -3.66 10.32
CA ALA A 168 -23.06 -5.01 10.06
C ALA A 168 -23.81 -5.07 8.73
N ARG A 169 -23.91 -6.26 8.14
CA ARG A 169 -24.74 -6.57 6.97
C ARG A 169 -25.96 -7.40 7.39
N VAL A 170 -27.12 -7.08 6.80
CA VAL A 170 -28.36 -7.84 6.98
C VAL A 170 -28.86 -8.37 5.64
N ASP A 171 -29.11 -9.67 5.58
CA ASP A 171 -29.79 -10.33 4.48
C ASP A 171 -31.09 -10.97 4.94
N VAL A 172 -32.12 -10.92 4.10
CA VAL A 172 -33.43 -11.54 4.36
C VAL A 172 -33.81 -12.44 3.19
N LEU A 173 -34.14 -13.69 3.47
CA LEU A 173 -34.46 -14.72 2.48
C LEU A 173 -35.81 -15.38 2.82
N VAL A 174 -36.58 -15.76 1.80
CA VAL A 174 -37.77 -16.61 1.98
C VAL A 174 -37.39 -18.07 1.71
N GLY A 175 -37.40 -18.91 2.74
CA GLY A 175 -36.92 -20.29 2.71
C GLY A 175 -37.98 -21.30 2.28
N GLY A 176 -38.21 -21.45 0.97
CA GLY A 176 -38.97 -22.59 0.41
C GLY A 176 -40.48 -22.60 0.67
N ILE A 177 -41.03 -21.52 1.24
CA ILE A 177 -42.47 -21.34 1.41
C ILE A 177 -43.11 -20.64 0.21
N THR A 178 -44.35 -21.00 -0.11
CA THR A 178 -45.08 -20.49 -1.30
C THR A 178 -46.22 -19.54 -0.96
N ASN A 179 -46.61 -19.46 0.31
CA ASN A 179 -47.72 -18.64 0.79
C ASN A 179 -47.30 -17.22 1.22
N PHE A 180 -46.07 -16.80 0.92
CA PHE A 180 -45.55 -15.49 1.26
C PHE A 180 -44.66 -14.93 0.14
N GLU A 181 -44.90 -13.67 -0.22
CA GLU A 181 -44.08 -12.89 -1.15
C GLU A 181 -43.45 -11.72 -0.39
N LEU A 182 -42.12 -11.67 -0.31
CA LEU A 182 -41.37 -10.57 0.30
C LEU A 182 -41.29 -9.40 -0.69
N THR A 183 -41.74 -8.22 -0.25
CA THR A 183 -41.90 -7.03 -1.10
C THR A 183 -41.06 -5.83 -0.63
N SER A 184 -40.69 -5.76 0.64
CA SER A 184 -39.85 -4.68 1.15
C SER A 184 -39.12 -5.03 2.44
N ILE A 185 -38.03 -4.30 2.71
CA ILE A 185 -37.32 -4.32 4.00
C ILE A 185 -37.05 -2.89 4.49
N GLN A 186 -37.00 -2.73 5.81
CA GLN A 186 -36.66 -1.48 6.49
C GLN A 186 -36.10 -1.80 7.88
N ALA A 187 -35.19 -0.99 8.42
CA ALA A 187 -34.76 -1.08 9.82
C ALA A 187 -35.26 0.11 10.64
N TYR A 188 -35.54 -0.16 11.90
CA TYR A 188 -36.05 0.80 12.88
C TYR A 188 -35.09 0.94 14.05
N ARG A 189 -35.01 2.16 14.61
CA ARG A 189 -34.21 2.47 15.81
C ARG A 189 -32.73 2.10 15.65
N VAL A 190 -32.18 2.41 14.49
CA VAL A 190 -30.75 2.30 14.21
C VAL A 190 -30.03 3.44 14.93
N ASN A 191 -28.82 3.17 15.43
CA ASN A 191 -27.98 4.17 16.06
C ASN A 191 -27.55 5.24 15.04
N SER A 192 -27.68 6.52 15.44
CA SER A 192 -27.41 7.67 14.57
C SER A 192 -25.93 7.94 14.33
N ARG A 193 -25.04 7.23 15.04
CA ARG A 193 -23.58 7.35 14.90
C ARG A 193 -22.89 6.00 14.95
N ILE A 194 -21.77 5.91 14.24
CA ILE A 194 -20.85 4.77 14.15
C ILE A 194 -19.52 5.18 14.78
N GLN A 195 -18.94 4.30 15.61
CA GLN A 195 -17.57 4.47 16.09
C GLN A 195 -16.58 3.83 15.11
N LEU A 196 -15.62 4.60 14.59
CA LEU A 196 -14.74 4.13 13.51
C LEU A 196 -13.76 3.06 13.96
N ILE A 197 -13.20 3.20 15.16
CA ILE A 197 -12.30 2.21 15.78
C ILE A 197 -13.06 1.50 16.91
N ALA A 198 -12.94 0.17 16.99
CA ALA A 198 -13.63 -0.61 18.00
C ALA A 198 -13.11 -0.32 19.43
N ASN A 199 -13.97 -0.43 20.43
CA ASN A 199 -13.61 -0.31 21.87
C ASN A 199 -13.07 -1.62 22.45
N GLN A 200 -12.42 -2.43 21.63
CA GLN A 200 -11.82 -3.71 22.01
C GLN A 200 -10.72 -4.05 21.02
N ASP A 201 -9.90 -5.04 21.37
CA ASP A 201 -8.80 -5.48 20.53
C ASP A 201 -9.34 -6.25 19.30
N LEU A 202 -8.77 -5.94 18.13
CA LEU A 202 -9.09 -6.53 16.84
C LEU A 202 -8.34 -7.88 16.68
N PRO A 203 -8.80 -8.81 15.80
CA PRO A 203 -9.76 -8.63 14.71
C PRO A 203 -11.15 -9.24 14.92
N VAL A 204 -11.49 -9.74 16.11
CA VAL A 204 -12.82 -10.29 16.41
C VAL A 204 -13.47 -9.46 17.50
N VAL A 205 -14.73 -9.10 17.29
CA VAL A 205 -15.52 -8.30 18.23
C VAL A 205 -16.51 -9.17 19.00
N THR A 206 -16.66 -8.93 20.30
CA THR A 206 -17.62 -9.65 21.16
C THR A 206 -18.63 -8.72 21.82
N ALA A 207 -18.40 -7.40 21.76
CA ALA A 207 -19.32 -6.39 22.24
C ALA A 207 -19.44 -5.22 21.24
N PRO A 208 -20.59 -4.52 21.17
CA PRO A 208 -20.76 -3.38 20.29
C PRO A 208 -19.96 -2.17 20.77
N SER A 209 -19.43 -1.35 19.85
CA SER A 209 -18.77 -0.07 20.20
C SER A 209 -19.66 1.11 19.82
N ILE A 210 -20.48 1.54 20.77
CA ILE A 210 -21.48 2.61 20.57
C ILE A 210 -20.93 3.96 21.03
N PRO A 211 -20.92 5.00 20.16
CA PRO A 211 -20.60 6.37 20.59
C PRO A 211 -21.57 6.86 21.66
N VAL A 212 -21.06 7.51 22.72
CA VAL A 212 -21.85 7.99 23.87
C VAL A 212 -22.97 8.97 23.48
N ASN A 213 -22.79 9.70 22.38
CA ASN A 213 -23.75 10.67 21.83
C ASN A 213 -24.65 10.07 20.73
N SER A 214 -24.54 8.77 20.45
CA SER A 214 -25.42 8.08 19.50
C SER A 214 -26.82 7.92 20.07
N ARG A 215 -27.82 7.98 19.19
CA ARG A 215 -29.23 7.82 19.55
C ARG A 215 -29.90 6.81 18.62
N MET A 216 -30.71 5.92 19.17
CA MET A 216 -31.48 4.92 18.43
C MET A 216 -32.74 5.53 17.80
N GLU A 217 -32.54 6.47 16.88
CA GLU A 217 -33.62 7.29 16.29
C GLU A 217 -33.70 7.19 14.77
N VAL A 218 -32.77 6.48 14.13
CA VAL A 218 -32.74 6.36 12.68
C VAL A 218 -33.63 5.21 12.22
N ASN A 219 -34.64 5.53 11.44
CA ASN A 219 -35.38 4.55 10.64
C ASN A 219 -34.88 4.64 9.20
N THR A 220 -34.47 3.52 8.60
CA THR A 220 -34.01 3.54 7.21
C THR A 220 -35.19 3.81 6.26
N PRO A 221 -34.99 4.28 5.03
CA PRO A 221 -36.02 4.23 4.00
C PRO A 221 -36.45 2.79 3.72
N VAL A 222 -37.66 2.66 3.17
CA VAL A 222 -38.18 1.39 2.68
C VAL A 222 -37.42 1.01 1.41
N SER A 223 -36.81 -0.18 1.42
CA SER A 223 -36.17 -0.78 0.25
C SER A 223 -37.11 -1.81 -0.37
N ALA A 224 -37.48 -1.60 -1.63
CA ALA A 224 -38.29 -2.57 -2.37
C ALA A 224 -37.50 -3.85 -2.65
N VAL A 225 -38.17 -4.99 -2.56
CA VAL A 225 -37.60 -6.32 -2.76
C VAL A 225 -38.38 -7.04 -3.85
N SER A 226 -37.65 -7.74 -4.72
CA SER A 226 -38.21 -8.61 -5.75
C SER A 226 -37.50 -9.95 -5.72
N GLY A 227 -38.22 -11.03 -6.01
CA GLY A 227 -37.61 -12.38 -6.07
C GLY A 227 -37.38 -13.01 -4.71
N ASN A 228 -38.11 -12.59 -3.66
CA ASN A 228 -38.13 -13.23 -2.35
C ASN A 228 -36.78 -13.26 -1.60
N GLN A 229 -35.90 -12.32 -1.91
CA GLN A 229 -34.61 -12.18 -1.24
C GLN A 229 -34.14 -10.72 -1.27
N ALA A 230 -33.59 -10.26 -0.15
CA ALA A 230 -32.87 -9.01 -0.04
C ALA A 230 -31.45 -9.33 0.45
N VAL A 231 -30.48 -9.25 -0.45
CA VAL A 231 -29.08 -9.63 -0.20
C VAL A 231 -28.20 -8.42 -0.44
N SER A 232 -27.28 -8.12 0.48
CA SER A 232 -26.40 -6.94 0.41
C SER A 232 -27.21 -5.63 0.24
N GLY A 233 -28.38 -5.57 0.88
CA GLY A 233 -29.35 -4.48 0.73
C GLY A 233 -29.43 -3.53 1.92
N LEU A 234 -28.93 -3.94 3.09
CA LEU A 234 -29.13 -3.22 4.34
C LEU A 234 -27.89 -3.35 5.23
N TYR A 235 -27.29 -2.21 5.58
CA TYR A 235 -26.18 -2.12 6.53
C TYR A 235 -26.61 -1.34 7.76
N LEU A 236 -26.22 -1.81 8.94
CA LEU A 236 -26.64 -1.25 10.20
C LEU A 236 -25.43 -0.89 11.06
N SER A 237 -25.52 0.20 11.81
CA SER A 237 -24.62 0.46 12.93
C SER A 237 -24.82 -0.59 14.02
N GLU A 238 -23.82 -0.74 14.87
CA GLU A 238 -23.92 -1.57 16.07
C GLU A 238 -25.08 -1.13 16.99
N SER A 239 -25.58 -2.07 17.79
CA SER A 239 -26.60 -1.84 18.82
C SER A 239 -26.32 -2.68 20.06
N VAL A 240 -26.73 -2.18 21.22
CA VAL A 240 -26.70 -2.91 22.49
C VAL A 240 -28.02 -3.62 22.74
N SER A 241 -27.97 -4.70 23.53
CA SER A 241 -29.17 -5.33 24.04
C SER A 241 -29.91 -4.37 24.99
N PRO A 242 -31.19 -4.05 24.75
CA PRO A 242 -31.96 -3.18 25.64
C PRO A 242 -32.42 -3.96 26.89
N ALA A 243 -32.86 -3.21 27.92
CA ALA A 243 -33.53 -3.81 29.06
C ALA A 243 -34.74 -4.64 28.63
N GLU A 244 -35.07 -5.70 29.37
CA GLU A 244 -36.13 -6.65 29.01
C GLU A 244 -37.50 -5.98 28.78
N SER A 245 -37.83 -4.97 29.59
CA SER A 245 -39.06 -4.17 29.44
C SER A 245 -39.10 -3.33 28.17
N GLU A 246 -37.93 -3.00 27.60
CA GLU A 246 -37.75 -2.12 26.45
C GLU A 246 -37.53 -2.89 25.14
N ARG A 247 -37.52 -4.24 25.13
CA ARG A 247 -37.22 -5.03 23.92
C ARG A 247 -38.09 -4.66 22.71
N VAL A 248 -39.36 -4.34 22.93
CA VAL A 248 -40.26 -3.95 21.83
C VAL A 248 -39.96 -2.53 21.35
N ASN A 249 -39.82 -1.55 22.24
CA ASN A 249 -39.73 -0.14 21.83
C ASN A 249 -38.31 0.43 21.76
N GLY A 250 -37.32 -0.31 22.25
CA GLY A 250 -35.93 0.12 22.37
C GLY A 250 -34.95 -0.71 21.53
N ALA A 251 -35.28 -1.92 21.10
CA ALA A 251 -34.37 -2.71 20.26
C ALA A 251 -34.38 -2.22 18.80
N THR A 252 -33.20 -2.17 18.17
CA THR A 252 -33.10 -2.12 16.71
C THR A 252 -33.77 -3.37 16.13
N CYS A 253 -34.69 -3.20 15.19
CA CYS A 253 -35.35 -4.31 14.52
C CYS A 253 -35.47 -4.09 13.02
N VAL A 254 -35.65 -5.19 12.28
CA VAL A 254 -35.94 -5.17 10.85
C VAL A 254 -37.44 -5.41 10.68
N VAL A 255 -38.07 -4.64 9.82
CA VAL A 255 -39.47 -4.84 9.42
C VAL A 255 -39.50 -5.22 7.95
N VAL A 256 -40.20 -6.32 7.66
CA VAL A 256 -40.38 -6.83 6.31
C VAL A 256 -41.83 -6.65 5.88
N GLY A 257 -42.03 -6.13 4.67
CA GLY A 257 -43.34 -6.05 4.03
C GLY A 257 -43.54 -7.24 3.12
N GLY A 258 -44.70 -7.89 3.19
CA GLY A 258 -45.01 -8.98 2.27
C GLY A 258 -46.49 -9.26 2.09
N LYS A 259 -46.78 -9.98 1.02
CA LYS A 259 -48.13 -10.43 0.67
C LYS A 259 -48.32 -11.87 1.13
N TYR A 260 -49.39 -12.10 1.88
CA TYR A 260 -49.72 -13.40 2.46
C TYR A 260 -50.83 -14.11 1.67
N ALA A 261 -50.65 -15.41 1.42
CA ALA A 261 -51.65 -16.31 0.85
C ALA A 261 -52.33 -15.82 -0.45
N GLY A 262 -51.57 -15.16 -1.33
CA GLY A 262 -52.06 -14.63 -2.60
C GLY A 262 -52.89 -13.34 -2.50
N SER A 263 -52.92 -12.71 -1.32
CA SER A 263 -53.48 -11.37 -1.13
C SER A 263 -52.75 -10.32 -2.00
N GLY A 264 -53.48 -9.32 -2.49
CA GLY A 264 -52.87 -8.14 -3.11
C GLY A 264 -52.31 -7.14 -2.10
N GLU A 265 -52.76 -7.21 -0.84
CA GLU A 265 -52.39 -6.29 0.23
C GLU A 265 -51.04 -6.65 0.86
N VAL A 266 -50.19 -5.65 1.05
CA VAL A 266 -48.91 -5.78 1.77
C VAL A 266 -49.16 -5.58 3.26
N THR A 267 -48.68 -6.51 4.08
CA THR A 267 -48.68 -6.41 5.55
C THR A 267 -47.27 -6.55 6.09
N TYR A 268 -47.04 -6.12 7.32
CA TYR A 268 -45.69 -5.91 7.86
C TYR A 268 -45.39 -6.79 9.07
N TYR A 269 -44.17 -7.32 9.11
CA TYR A 269 -43.72 -8.27 10.13
C TYR A 269 -42.39 -7.81 10.72
N ARG A 270 -42.29 -7.83 12.05
CA ARG A 270 -41.08 -7.49 12.78
C ARG A 270 -40.15 -8.70 12.89
N ILE A 271 -38.85 -8.43 12.77
CA ILE A 271 -37.75 -9.36 12.94
C ILE A 271 -36.76 -8.73 13.93
N ASP A 272 -36.47 -9.46 15.01
CA ASP A 272 -35.48 -9.08 16.01
C ASP A 272 -34.20 -9.90 15.86
N PHE A 273 -33.07 -9.35 16.30
CA PHE A 273 -31.78 -10.04 16.35
C PHE A 273 -31.70 -10.88 17.64
N ASP A 274 -31.24 -12.13 17.55
CA ASP A 274 -31.18 -13.08 18.68
C ASP A 274 -32.48 -13.10 19.55
N PRO A 275 -33.64 -13.44 18.96
CA PRO A 275 -34.94 -13.36 19.63
C PRO A 275 -35.10 -14.41 20.74
N ASP A 276 -34.35 -15.51 20.68
CA ASP A 276 -34.34 -16.56 21.69
C ASP A 276 -33.52 -16.16 22.93
N ASP A 277 -32.65 -15.16 22.79
CA ASP A 277 -31.90 -14.52 23.86
C ASP A 277 -31.13 -15.51 24.76
N THR A 278 -30.68 -16.62 24.19
CA THR A 278 -30.04 -17.71 24.94
C THR A 278 -28.74 -17.27 25.62
N GLN A 279 -28.12 -16.20 25.12
CA GLN A 279 -26.88 -15.62 25.64
C GLN A 279 -27.05 -14.17 26.17
N GLY A 280 -28.28 -13.66 26.29
CA GLY A 280 -28.54 -12.30 26.78
C GLY A 280 -28.29 -11.20 25.72
N SER A 281 -28.17 -11.56 24.45
CA SER A 281 -27.81 -10.68 23.33
C SER A 281 -29.00 -10.20 22.48
N PHE A 282 -30.24 -10.28 22.99
CA PHE A 282 -31.43 -9.79 22.26
C PHE A 282 -31.24 -8.39 21.67
N GLY A 283 -31.40 -8.24 20.36
CA GLY A 283 -31.29 -6.95 19.66
C GLY A 283 -29.88 -6.39 19.55
N GLN A 284 -28.84 -7.13 19.98
CA GLN A 284 -27.44 -6.74 19.82
C GLN A 284 -26.99 -6.93 18.36
N ILE A 285 -26.30 -5.93 17.84
CA ILE A 285 -25.69 -5.96 16.50
C ILE A 285 -24.20 -5.63 16.65
N LEU A 286 -23.36 -6.49 16.09
CA LEU A 286 -21.91 -6.34 16.09
C LEU A 286 -21.42 -5.91 14.71
N ARG A 287 -20.39 -5.05 14.68
CA ARG A 287 -19.75 -4.63 13.42
C ARG A 287 -19.14 -5.83 12.69
N ASN A 288 -18.93 -5.71 11.38
CA ASN A 288 -18.28 -6.74 10.57
C ASN A 288 -18.99 -8.11 10.58
N HIS A 289 -20.23 -8.17 11.08
CA HIS A 289 -21.05 -9.38 11.08
C HIS A 289 -22.05 -9.37 9.94
N ARG A 290 -22.34 -10.56 9.42
CA ARG A 290 -23.45 -10.81 8.51
C ARG A 290 -24.56 -11.56 9.26
N TYR A 291 -25.75 -10.99 9.26
CA TYR A 291 -26.97 -11.59 9.81
C TYR A 291 -27.87 -12.01 8.66
N VAL A 292 -28.14 -13.31 8.54
CA VAL A 292 -29.02 -13.88 7.53
C VAL A 292 -30.29 -14.37 8.19
N PHE A 293 -31.41 -13.72 7.88
CA PHE A 293 -32.74 -14.08 8.33
C PHE A 293 -33.43 -14.91 7.25
N THR A 294 -33.72 -16.18 7.54
CA THR A 294 -34.45 -17.06 6.61
C THR A 294 -35.87 -17.28 7.09
N ILE A 295 -36.86 -16.71 6.42
CA ILE A 295 -38.28 -16.86 6.73
C ILE A 295 -38.71 -18.30 6.40
N ARG A 296 -39.13 -19.05 7.41
CA ARG A 296 -39.51 -20.48 7.29
C ARG A 296 -41.00 -20.72 7.27
N SER A 297 -41.79 -19.83 7.87
CA SER A 297 -43.25 -19.91 7.78
C SER A 297 -43.89 -18.56 8.08
N VAL A 298 -45.05 -18.35 7.47
CA VAL A 298 -45.96 -17.25 7.78
C VAL A 298 -47.34 -17.84 8.01
N ALA A 299 -47.94 -17.56 9.17
CA ALA A 299 -49.19 -18.17 9.64
C ALA A 299 -50.43 -17.29 9.42
N GLY A 300 -50.25 -16.02 9.07
CA GLY A 300 -51.35 -15.08 8.84
C GLY A 300 -50.85 -13.71 8.35
N PRO A 301 -51.77 -12.78 8.03
CA PRO A 301 -51.43 -11.39 7.74
C PRO A 301 -50.70 -10.71 8.91
N GLY A 302 -49.75 -9.85 8.60
CA GLY A 302 -49.02 -9.04 9.57
C GLY A 302 -49.78 -7.76 9.95
N TRP A 303 -49.05 -6.76 10.41
CA TRP A 303 -49.59 -5.45 10.76
C TRP A 303 -49.91 -4.61 9.52
N PRO A 304 -50.84 -3.63 9.61
CA PRO A 304 -51.24 -2.80 8.48
C PRO A 304 -50.18 -1.77 8.08
N SER A 305 -49.23 -1.46 8.96
CA SER A 305 -48.12 -0.52 8.69
C SER A 305 -46.79 -1.01 9.28
N ALA A 306 -45.68 -0.54 8.69
CA ALA A 306 -44.34 -0.86 9.17
C ALA A 306 -44.08 -0.29 10.58
N ASP A 307 -44.60 0.91 10.87
CA ASP A 307 -44.49 1.55 12.18
C ASP A 307 -45.24 0.74 13.25
N GLU A 308 -46.45 0.26 12.96
CA GLU A 308 -47.17 -0.62 13.87
C GLU A 308 -46.43 -1.94 14.09
N ALA A 309 -45.86 -2.54 13.05
CA ALA A 309 -45.03 -3.74 13.20
C ALA A 309 -43.82 -3.47 14.11
N ALA A 310 -43.13 -2.35 13.92
CA ALA A 310 -41.95 -1.96 14.69
C ALA A 310 -42.26 -1.69 16.18
N SER A 311 -43.50 -1.32 16.51
CA SER A 311 -43.97 -1.02 17.87
C SER A 311 -44.71 -2.18 18.54
N ASN A 312 -44.83 -3.33 17.88
CA ASN A 312 -45.48 -4.52 18.44
C ASN A 312 -44.53 -5.73 18.45
N ARG A 313 -44.92 -6.79 19.18
CA ARG A 313 -44.18 -8.06 19.16
C ARG A 313 -44.31 -8.71 17.78
N SER A 314 -43.27 -9.43 17.39
CA SER A 314 -43.33 -10.29 16.21
C SER A 314 -44.45 -11.31 16.37
N ALA A 315 -45.22 -11.48 15.31
CA ALA A 315 -46.36 -12.37 15.27
C ALA A 315 -46.51 -12.93 13.86
N GLN A 316 -47.05 -14.13 13.73
CA GLN A 316 -47.41 -14.75 12.45
C GLN A 316 -46.23 -15.03 11.50
N ILE A 317 -44.98 -14.85 11.91
CA ILE A 317 -43.77 -15.15 11.14
C ILE A 317 -42.80 -15.95 12.00
N ASN A 318 -42.17 -16.99 11.43
CA ASN A 318 -41.07 -17.71 12.05
C ASN A 318 -39.87 -17.73 11.09
N LEU A 319 -38.68 -17.60 11.64
CA LEU A 319 -37.44 -17.46 10.88
C LEU A 319 -36.26 -18.12 11.60
N ASP A 320 -35.27 -18.54 10.81
CA ASP A 320 -33.95 -18.92 11.31
C ASP A 320 -33.02 -17.71 11.21
N ILE A 321 -32.11 -17.55 12.17
CA ILE A 321 -31.04 -16.55 12.14
C ILE A 321 -29.71 -17.26 12.10
N GLN A 322 -28.89 -16.88 11.14
CA GLN A 322 -27.48 -17.24 11.11
C GLN A 322 -26.66 -15.95 11.19
N SER A 323 -25.66 -15.94 12.06
CA SER A 323 -24.76 -14.80 12.21
C SER A 323 -23.31 -15.27 12.28
N TRP A 324 -22.42 -14.57 11.59
CA TRP A 324 -20.98 -14.82 11.67
C TRP A 324 -20.19 -13.54 11.38
N ASP A 325 -18.95 -13.49 11.88
CA ASP A 325 -17.98 -12.43 11.58
C ASP A 325 -17.35 -12.64 10.20
N GLU A 326 -17.13 -11.56 9.44
CA GLU A 326 -16.62 -11.59 8.07
C GLU A 326 -15.10 -11.36 7.95
N SER A 327 -14.31 -11.49 9.04
CA SER A 327 -12.84 -11.47 8.97
C SER A 327 -12.24 -12.72 8.30
N THR A 328 -13.04 -13.77 8.10
CA THR A 328 -12.63 -15.06 7.56
C THR A 328 -12.82 -15.10 6.04
N THR A 329 -11.72 -15.22 5.28
CA THR A 329 -11.68 -15.06 3.82
C THR A 329 -12.24 -16.25 3.04
N ASP A 330 -12.35 -17.42 3.67
CA ASP A 330 -12.97 -18.61 3.09
C ASP A 330 -13.64 -19.45 4.19
N MET A 331 -14.96 -19.69 4.08
CA MET A 331 -15.75 -20.43 5.07
C MET A 331 -16.38 -21.68 4.46
N TYR A 332 -16.27 -22.78 5.17
CA TYR A 332 -16.88 -24.06 4.87
C TYR A 332 -17.98 -24.35 5.88
N PHE A 333 -19.15 -24.77 5.40
CA PHE A 333 -20.31 -25.08 6.22
C PHE A 333 -20.77 -26.53 6.04
N ASP A 334 -21.26 -27.11 7.12
CA ASP A 334 -22.12 -28.28 7.09
C ASP A 334 -23.39 -28.00 7.88
N THR A 335 -24.24 -29.00 8.06
CA THR A 335 -25.52 -28.81 8.75
C THR A 335 -25.33 -28.36 10.19
N ASP A 336 -24.18 -28.68 10.80
CA ASP A 336 -23.94 -28.58 12.24
C ASP A 336 -22.65 -27.79 12.61
N HIS A 337 -21.71 -27.61 11.67
CA HIS A 337 -20.37 -27.06 11.92
C HIS A 337 -19.89 -26.06 10.85
N HIS A 338 -18.91 -25.23 11.21
CA HIS A 338 -18.18 -24.35 10.29
C HIS A 338 -16.66 -24.41 10.47
N PHE A 339 -15.93 -24.16 9.40
CA PHE A 339 -14.48 -23.98 9.43
C PHE A 339 -14.06 -22.96 8.39
N GLY A 340 -13.29 -21.96 8.79
CA GLY A 340 -12.76 -20.99 7.85
C GLY A 340 -11.39 -20.47 8.21
N VAL A 341 -10.70 -19.97 7.18
CA VAL A 341 -9.33 -19.47 7.26
C VAL A 341 -9.20 -18.06 6.68
N SER A 342 -8.30 -17.23 7.22
CA SER A 342 -8.09 -15.86 6.73
C SER A 342 -7.32 -15.76 5.41
N THR A 343 -6.74 -16.86 4.93
CA THR A 343 -6.10 -16.94 3.60
C THR A 343 -5.91 -18.42 3.23
N ARG A 344 -5.84 -18.74 1.94
CA ARG A 344 -5.38 -20.05 1.45
C ARG A 344 -3.92 -20.06 1.00
N GLU A 345 -3.29 -18.90 1.03
CA GLU A 345 -1.93 -18.71 0.58
C GLU A 345 -1.12 -17.94 1.62
N VAL A 346 0.04 -18.48 1.96
CA VAL A 346 1.00 -17.90 2.87
C VAL A 346 2.26 -17.55 2.10
N VAL A 347 2.51 -16.25 1.91
CA VAL A 347 3.72 -15.75 1.26
C VAL A 347 4.67 -15.25 2.34
N LEU A 348 5.85 -15.87 2.43
CA LEU A 348 6.90 -15.55 3.39
C LEU A 348 8.05 -14.80 2.70
N GLY A 349 8.65 -13.87 3.43
CA GLY A 349 9.87 -13.20 3.01
C GLY A 349 11.07 -14.14 2.89
N SER A 350 12.13 -13.66 2.22
CA SER A 350 13.31 -14.47 1.88
C SER A 350 14.18 -14.91 3.06
N LYS A 351 13.94 -14.40 4.28
CA LYS A 351 14.79 -14.68 5.46
C LYS A 351 14.30 -15.89 6.25
N GLN A 352 15.25 -16.61 6.85
CA GLN A 352 14.98 -17.60 7.90
C GLN A 352 14.18 -16.94 9.04
N ASN A 353 13.24 -17.69 9.61
CA ASN A 353 12.28 -17.28 10.64
C ASN A 353 11.22 -16.25 10.20
N ALA A 354 11.15 -15.91 8.90
CA ALA A 354 9.98 -15.20 8.38
C ALA A 354 8.74 -16.05 8.65
N ALA A 355 7.74 -15.47 9.31
CA ALA A 355 6.54 -16.17 9.71
C ALA A 355 5.29 -15.35 9.40
N LEU A 356 4.20 -16.05 9.08
CA LEU A 356 2.88 -15.47 8.88
C LEU A 356 1.86 -16.30 9.67
N THR A 357 0.89 -15.63 10.26
CA THR A 357 -0.21 -16.28 10.96
C THR A 357 -1.48 -16.25 10.10
N VAL A 358 -2.07 -17.42 9.88
CA VAL A 358 -3.40 -17.59 9.31
C VAL A 358 -4.38 -17.72 10.47
N GLN A 359 -5.41 -16.88 10.49
CA GLN A 359 -6.49 -16.95 11.48
C GLN A 359 -7.46 -18.07 11.09
N VAL A 360 -8.00 -18.75 12.07
CA VAL A 360 -8.96 -19.84 11.92
C VAL A 360 -10.20 -19.54 12.76
N ASP A 361 -11.34 -19.51 12.09
CA ASP A 361 -12.64 -19.45 12.73
C ASP A 361 -13.38 -20.77 12.53
N THR A 362 -13.71 -21.44 13.63
CA THR A 362 -14.28 -22.79 13.61
C THR A 362 -14.98 -23.06 14.92
N ASP A 363 -16.08 -23.81 14.87
CA ASP A 363 -16.74 -24.38 16.05
C ASP A 363 -16.23 -25.80 16.38
N LEU A 364 -15.46 -26.41 15.46
CA LEU A 364 -14.78 -27.68 15.70
C LEU A 364 -13.82 -27.62 16.91
N SER A 365 -13.84 -28.69 17.72
CA SER A 365 -12.95 -28.85 18.86
C SER A 365 -11.50 -29.17 18.50
N ASP A 366 -11.24 -29.73 17.31
CA ASP A 366 -9.90 -29.97 16.78
C ASP A 366 -9.86 -30.11 15.24
N TYR A 367 -8.67 -29.97 14.66
CA TYR A 367 -8.35 -30.22 13.25
C TYR A 367 -6.86 -30.55 13.07
N THR A 368 -6.48 -31.16 11.95
CA THR A 368 -5.09 -31.62 11.71
C THR A 368 -4.53 -31.11 10.39
N PHE A 369 -3.23 -31.22 10.20
CA PHE A 369 -2.53 -30.87 8.97
C PHE A 369 -1.89 -32.09 8.32
N GLN A 370 -1.70 -32.05 7.01
CA GLN A 370 -0.96 -33.07 6.28
C GLN A 370 -0.28 -32.45 5.06
N TRP A 371 0.98 -32.76 4.80
CA TRP A 371 1.65 -32.28 3.58
C TRP A 371 0.92 -32.82 2.34
N SER A 372 0.91 -32.06 1.25
CA SER A 372 0.28 -32.44 -0.01
C SER A 372 1.08 -31.96 -1.22
N ASP A 373 0.69 -32.42 -2.41
CA ASP A 373 1.03 -31.77 -3.65
C ASP A 373 0.10 -30.57 -3.94
N GLU A 374 0.33 -29.89 -5.06
CA GLU A 374 -0.45 -28.73 -5.53
C GLU A 374 -1.91 -29.08 -5.85
N GLN A 375 -2.20 -30.35 -6.15
CA GLN A 375 -3.55 -30.82 -6.43
C GLN A 375 -4.29 -31.25 -5.14
N GLY A 376 -3.63 -31.18 -3.97
CA GLY A 376 -4.19 -31.56 -2.68
C GLY A 376 -4.15 -33.06 -2.40
N ASN A 377 -3.38 -33.85 -3.16
CA ASN A 377 -3.11 -35.24 -2.83
C ASN A 377 -2.12 -35.28 -1.67
N VAL A 378 -2.57 -35.86 -0.55
CA VAL A 378 -1.78 -35.86 0.68
C VAL A 378 -0.67 -36.91 0.68
N SER A 379 0.41 -36.59 1.40
CA SER A 379 1.52 -37.48 1.71
C SER A 379 1.77 -37.51 3.22
N GLY A 380 2.26 -38.66 3.72
CA GLY A 380 2.52 -38.85 5.16
C GLY A 380 1.24 -39.04 5.99
N THR A 381 1.31 -38.78 7.29
CA THR A 381 0.19 -38.93 8.25
C THR A 381 -0.30 -37.57 8.72
N ALA A 382 -1.60 -37.42 8.97
CA ALA A 382 -2.16 -36.23 9.58
C ALA A 382 -1.55 -35.97 10.97
N ALA A 383 -1.18 -34.72 11.24
CA ALA A 383 -0.45 -34.32 12.44
C ALA A 383 -0.94 -32.97 12.98
N GLN A 384 -0.59 -32.69 14.23
CA GLN A 384 -0.94 -31.44 14.95
C GLN A 384 -0.04 -30.26 14.55
N SER A 385 1.14 -30.57 14.00
CA SER A 385 2.07 -29.64 13.37
C SER A 385 2.80 -30.35 12.24
N LEU A 386 3.27 -29.59 11.24
CA LEU A 386 4.10 -30.09 10.15
C LEU A 386 5.47 -29.43 10.23
N THR A 387 6.52 -30.19 10.02
CA THR A 387 7.88 -29.67 9.87
C THR A 387 8.49 -30.34 8.64
N GLY A 388 8.87 -29.54 7.66
CA GLY A 388 9.57 -29.97 6.45
C GLY A 388 10.99 -29.41 6.40
N SER A 389 11.62 -29.47 5.23
CA SER A 389 12.98 -28.95 5.02
C SER A 389 13.04 -27.41 5.05
N TYR A 390 11.99 -26.74 4.55
CA TYR A 390 11.96 -25.28 4.39
C TYR A 390 10.89 -24.59 5.23
N PHE A 391 9.85 -25.31 5.65
CA PHE A 391 8.69 -24.71 6.31
C PHE A 391 8.27 -25.52 7.54
N LYS A 392 7.77 -24.80 8.54
CA LYS A 392 7.05 -25.34 9.69
C LYS A 392 5.65 -24.77 9.69
N VAL A 393 4.66 -25.61 9.99
CA VAL A 393 3.25 -25.22 10.17
C VAL A 393 2.81 -25.71 11.54
N GLU A 394 2.27 -24.83 12.38
CA GLU A 394 1.81 -25.22 13.71
C GLU A 394 0.56 -24.48 14.15
N LYS A 395 -0.25 -25.13 14.98
CA LYS A 395 -1.37 -24.47 15.64
C LYS A 395 -0.88 -23.69 16.85
N THR A 396 -1.37 -22.47 17.00
CA THR A 396 -1.25 -21.70 18.25
C THR A 396 -2.64 -21.23 18.67
N ASN A 397 -2.73 -20.61 19.85
CA ASN A 397 -3.98 -20.06 20.39
C ASN A 397 -5.17 -21.07 20.36
N ASN A 398 -4.94 -22.28 20.91
CA ASN A 398 -5.93 -23.37 20.94
C ASN A 398 -6.53 -23.74 19.57
N GLY A 399 -5.76 -23.59 18.49
CA GLY A 399 -6.23 -23.90 17.14
C GLY A 399 -6.92 -22.73 16.43
N ARG A 400 -7.03 -21.55 17.04
CA ARG A 400 -7.53 -20.36 16.34
C ARG A 400 -6.49 -19.71 15.42
N HIS A 401 -5.21 -20.06 15.57
CA HIS A 401 -4.13 -19.56 14.72
C HIS A 401 -3.36 -20.73 14.11
N ILE A 402 -2.97 -20.59 12.84
CA ILE A 402 -1.99 -21.44 12.17
C ILE A 402 -0.78 -20.56 11.84
N VAL A 403 0.37 -20.85 12.43
CA VAL A 403 1.63 -20.14 12.18
C VAL A 403 2.43 -20.92 11.16
N VAL A 404 2.82 -20.27 10.06
CA VAL A 404 3.72 -20.84 9.06
C VAL A 404 5.04 -20.09 9.12
N THR A 405 6.14 -20.82 9.27
CA THR A 405 7.48 -20.25 9.49
C THR A 405 8.47 -20.81 8.48
N ALA A 406 9.29 -19.95 7.88
CA ALA A 406 10.42 -20.33 7.05
C ALA A 406 11.57 -20.81 7.94
N LEU A 407 12.04 -22.03 7.72
CA LEU A 407 13.14 -22.64 8.49
C LEU A 407 14.52 -22.28 7.95
N GLN A 408 14.60 -21.73 6.74
CA GLN A 408 15.85 -21.35 6.07
C GLN A 408 15.63 -20.11 5.21
N SER A 409 16.68 -19.32 4.97
CA SER A 409 16.63 -18.23 3.99
C SER A 409 16.55 -18.79 2.55
N ASN A 410 15.83 -18.12 1.66
CA ASN A 410 15.82 -18.37 0.22
C ASN A 410 16.72 -17.34 -0.48
N ASN A 411 17.89 -17.77 -0.97
CA ASN A 411 18.95 -16.89 -1.50
C ASN A 411 19.29 -17.16 -2.99
N SER A 412 18.54 -18.03 -3.68
CA SER A 412 18.84 -18.48 -5.05
C SER A 412 17.83 -17.93 -6.06
N ASP A 413 18.30 -17.14 -7.02
CA ASP A 413 17.52 -16.38 -8.02
C ASP A 413 16.64 -17.20 -8.99
N SER A 414 16.55 -18.52 -8.86
CA SER A 414 15.84 -19.35 -9.85
C SER A 414 14.64 -20.15 -9.35
N ASP A 415 14.33 -20.21 -8.05
CA ASP A 415 13.15 -20.97 -7.59
C ASP A 415 12.45 -20.33 -6.37
N GLU A 416 11.19 -19.93 -6.57
CA GLU A 416 10.23 -19.72 -5.49
C GLU A 416 10.07 -21.05 -4.74
N ARG A 417 10.42 -21.10 -3.45
CA ARG A 417 10.19 -22.34 -2.67
C ARG A 417 8.70 -22.45 -2.40
N LYS A 418 8.09 -23.51 -2.92
CA LYS A 418 6.67 -23.82 -2.73
C LYS A 418 6.50 -25.06 -1.87
N ALA A 419 5.48 -25.04 -1.04
CA ALA A 419 4.98 -26.24 -0.38
C ALA A 419 3.45 -26.15 -0.26
N TYR A 420 2.80 -27.30 -0.15
CA TYR A 420 1.35 -27.39 -0.02
C TYR A 420 1.00 -28.27 1.15
N PHE A 421 -0.01 -27.88 1.92
CA PHE A 421 -0.54 -28.73 2.98
C PHE A 421 -2.06 -28.67 2.99
N VAL A 422 -2.68 -29.72 3.47
CA VAL A 422 -4.12 -29.82 3.64
C VAL A 422 -4.46 -29.72 5.13
N ILE A 423 -5.43 -28.88 5.45
CA ILE A 423 -6.10 -28.88 6.75
C ILE A 423 -7.24 -29.90 6.67
N ASN A 424 -7.22 -30.91 7.54
CA ASN A 424 -8.30 -31.88 7.71
C ASN A 424 -9.14 -31.46 8.92
N ALA A 425 -10.34 -30.95 8.66
CA ALA A 425 -11.26 -30.41 9.64
C ALA A 425 -12.64 -31.05 9.44
N SER A 426 -13.02 -31.97 10.33
CA SER A 426 -14.21 -32.82 10.16
C SER A 426 -14.20 -33.50 8.77
N ARG A 427 -15.21 -33.26 7.94
CA ARG A 427 -15.33 -33.78 6.56
C ARG A 427 -14.58 -32.94 5.51
N TRP A 428 -14.06 -31.76 5.87
CA TRP A 428 -13.41 -30.85 4.93
C TRP A 428 -11.91 -31.12 4.80
N ARG A 429 -11.43 -30.93 3.59
CA ARG A 429 -10.02 -30.95 3.22
C ARG A 429 -9.70 -29.65 2.52
N ILE A 430 -8.95 -28.78 3.20
CA ILE A 430 -8.69 -27.41 2.77
C ILE A 430 -7.23 -27.32 2.35
N LEU A 431 -7.00 -27.15 1.05
CA LEU A 431 -5.65 -26.99 0.50
C LEU A 431 -5.11 -25.59 0.78
N MET A 432 -3.90 -25.55 1.31
CA MET A 432 -3.12 -24.35 1.64
C MET A 432 -1.83 -24.34 0.84
N THR A 433 -1.45 -23.17 0.33
CA THR A 433 -0.20 -22.94 -0.40
C THR A 433 0.77 -22.12 0.43
N ILE A 434 2.04 -22.51 0.48
CA ILE A 434 3.13 -21.77 1.11
C ILE A 434 4.12 -21.39 0.00
N ARG A 435 4.49 -20.11 -0.06
CA ARG A 435 5.51 -19.58 -0.97
C ARG A 435 6.56 -18.81 -0.18
N GLN A 436 7.85 -19.04 -0.46
CA GLN A 436 8.94 -18.22 0.05
C GLN A 436 9.62 -17.49 -1.11
N GLN A 437 9.39 -16.19 -1.19
CA GLN A 437 9.82 -15.37 -2.31
C GLN A 437 11.15 -14.67 -2.02
N ILE A 438 11.99 -14.55 -3.06
CA ILE A 438 12.97 -13.47 -3.17
C ILE A 438 12.19 -12.27 -3.68
N VAL A 439 12.35 -11.11 -3.03
CA VAL A 439 11.54 -9.90 -3.24
C VAL A 439 11.40 -9.59 -4.74
N ASP A 440 10.17 -9.70 -5.27
CA ASP A 440 9.82 -9.30 -6.64
C ASP A 440 9.95 -7.77 -6.76
N ILE A 441 10.93 -7.31 -7.53
CA ILE A 441 11.25 -5.90 -7.76
C ILE A 441 10.62 -5.34 -9.03
N SER A 442 9.81 -6.13 -9.75
CA SER A 442 9.10 -5.66 -10.96
C SER A 442 8.17 -4.47 -10.67
N GLY A 443 7.71 -4.30 -9.42
CA GLY A 443 6.95 -3.14 -8.95
C GLY A 443 7.75 -1.98 -8.34
N ARG A 444 9.10 -2.05 -8.29
CA ARG A 444 9.91 -1.01 -7.63
C ARG A 444 10.29 0.12 -8.59
N THR A 445 9.62 1.26 -8.44
CA THR A 445 10.00 2.51 -9.12
C THR A 445 11.23 3.15 -8.47
N ILE A 446 12.13 3.70 -9.29
CA ILE A 446 13.39 4.34 -8.87
C ILE A 446 13.19 5.85 -8.85
N ASN A 447 13.24 6.46 -7.67
CA ASN A 447 13.10 7.90 -7.52
C ASN A 447 14.43 8.60 -7.80
N MET A 448 14.48 9.41 -8.85
CA MET A 448 15.65 10.17 -9.26
C MET A 448 15.37 11.68 -9.18
N VAL A 449 16.15 12.40 -8.37
CA VAL A 449 16.00 13.84 -8.16
C VAL A 449 17.01 14.62 -9.00
N SER A 450 16.55 15.70 -9.64
CA SER A 450 17.39 16.75 -10.24
C SER A 450 16.93 18.14 -9.80
N PHE A 451 17.76 19.17 -10.01
CA PHE A 451 17.54 20.52 -9.49
C PHE A 451 17.11 21.48 -10.59
N ARG A 452 15.93 22.10 -10.42
CA ARG A 452 15.28 22.95 -11.41
C ARG A 452 16.15 24.11 -11.91
N SER A 453 16.89 24.75 -11.01
CA SER A 453 17.58 26.01 -11.30
C SER A 453 18.87 25.87 -12.09
N TYR A 454 19.27 24.66 -12.46
CA TYR A 454 20.57 24.39 -13.05
C TYR A 454 20.44 23.65 -14.39
N LEU A 455 21.50 23.72 -15.20
CA LEU A 455 21.52 23.13 -16.53
C LEU A 455 21.38 21.61 -16.47
N GLY A 456 20.65 21.04 -17.43
CA GLY A 456 20.46 19.60 -17.54
C GLY A 456 19.51 18.92 -16.56
N HIS A 457 18.58 19.67 -15.95
CA HIS A 457 17.56 19.05 -15.11
C HIS A 457 16.64 18.11 -15.91
N LEU A 458 16.18 17.03 -15.27
CA LEU A 458 15.43 15.96 -15.93
C LEU A 458 13.91 16.19 -15.95
N GLY A 459 13.42 17.25 -15.29
CA GLY A 459 11.98 17.53 -15.23
C GLY A 459 11.22 16.56 -14.30
N GLU A 460 9.90 16.51 -14.44
CA GLU A 460 9.00 15.63 -13.67
C GLU A 460 8.10 14.82 -14.61
N ASN A 461 7.96 13.52 -14.36
CA ASN A 461 7.29 12.59 -15.29
C ASN A 461 6.06 11.86 -14.73
N LEU A 462 5.83 11.89 -13.41
CA LEU A 462 4.74 11.16 -12.74
C LEU A 462 3.78 12.05 -11.95
N LEU A 463 4.26 13.17 -11.40
CA LEU A 463 3.43 14.11 -10.66
C LEU A 463 2.89 15.17 -11.61
N LEU A 464 1.57 15.34 -11.63
CA LEU A 464 0.94 16.38 -12.44
C LEU A 464 1.01 17.74 -11.73
N PRO A 465 1.39 18.83 -12.44
CA PRO A 465 1.69 18.88 -13.87
C PRO A 465 3.09 18.38 -14.22
N ASN A 466 3.21 17.52 -15.25
CA ASN A 466 4.51 17.09 -15.75
C ASN A 466 5.34 18.30 -16.21
N ILE A 467 6.60 18.35 -15.78
CA ILE A 467 7.53 19.42 -16.14
C ILE A 467 8.53 18.86 -17.13
N SER A 468 8.63 19.50 -18.29
CA SER A 468 9.62 19.11 -19.30
C SER A 468 11.05 19.30 -18.77
N PRO A 469 11.99 18.44 -19.19
CA PRO A 469 13.40 18.60 -18.86
C PRO A 469 13.94 19.87 -19.51
N GLU A 470 15.08 20.34 -19.01
CA GLU A 470 15.88 21.30 -19.74
C GLU A 470 16.33 20.66 -21.07
N SER A 471 16.71 21.46 -22.07
CA SER A 471 17.14 20.92 -23.37
C SER A 471 18.28 19.90 -23.24
N ARG A 472 19.18 20.13 -22.27
CA ARG A 472 20.22 19.20 -21.86
C ARG A 472 19.74 18.21 -20.80
N GLY A 473 18.48 17.82 -20.76
CA GLY A 473 17.99 16.67 -19.98
C GLY A 473 17.20 15.68 -20.84
N ALA A 474 16.80 16.08 -22.05
CA ALA A 474 15.76 15.43 -22.83
C ALA A 474 16.13 14.03 -23.36
N GLY A 475 17.37 13.83 -23.81
CA GLY A 475 17.87 12.54 -24.29
C GLY A 475 17.90 11.49 -23.19
N LEU A 476 18.52 11.82 -22.06
CA LEU A 476 18.55 10.93 -20.88
C LEU A 476 17.14 10.68 -20.34
N GLN A 477 16.32 11.73 -20.16
CA GLN A 477 14.93 11.56 -19.73
C GLN A 477 14.18 10.57 -20.65
N GLY A 478 14.33 10.70 -21.97
CA GLY A 478 13.74 9.77 -22.92
C GLY A 478 14.16 8.32 -22.68
N ILE A 479 15.46 8.07 -22.48
CA ILE A 479 16.01 6.74 -22.18
C ILE A 479 15.39 6.15 -20.91
N LEU A 480 15.29 6.94 -19.84
CA LEU A 480 14.77 6.52 -18.53
C LEU A 480 13.25 6.31 -18.52
N ASN A 481 12.50 7.13 -19.27
CA ASN A 481 11.04 7.06 -19.36
C ASN A 481 10.53 5.98 -20.31
N ASN A 482 11.39 5.44 -21.18
CA ASN A 482 10.97 4.42 -22.13
C ASN A 482 10.80 3.06 -21.41
N PRO A 483 9.57 2.53 -21.28
CA PRO A 483 9.33 1.28 -20.55
C PRO A 483 9.97 0.05 -21.21
N ALA A 484 10.30 0.11 -22.50
CA ALA A 484 11.04 -0.94 -23.19
C ALA A 484 12.52 -0.99 -22.77
N ASN A 485 13.05 0.10 -22.22
CA ASN A 485 14.38 0.14 -21.63
C ASN A 485 14.29 -0.23 -20.15
N PHE A 486 13.50 0.54 -19.38
CA PHE A 486 13.37 0.43 -17.93
C PHE A 486 11.90 0.33 -17.55
N GLY A 487 11.44 -0.89 -17.28
CA GLY A 487 10.04 -1.17 -17.00
C GLY A 487 9.81 -2.64 -16.68
N THR A 488 8.59 -3.01 -16.31
CA THR A 488 8.22 -4.36 -15.85
C THR A 488 8.51 -5.46 -16.87
N GLY A 489 8.58 -5.12 -18.16
CA GLY A 489 9.01 -5.99 -19.26
C GLY A 489 10.08 -5.36 -20.15
N GLY A 490 10.84 -4.40 -19.63
CA GLY A 490 11.91 -3.72 -20.34
C GLY A 490 13.21 -4.53 -20.42
N THR A 491 14.19 -4.02 -21.16
CA THR A 491 15.55 -4.59 -21.24
C THR A 491 16.18 -4.72 -19.85
N VAL A 492 15.90 -3.76 -18.97
CA VAL A 492 16.21 -3.80 -17.54
C VAL A 492 14.89 -3.78 -16.76
N THR A 493 14.59 -4.91 -16.12
CA THR A 493 13.35 -5.10 -15.35
C THR A 493 13.35 -4.25 -14.08
N CYS A 494 12.42 -3.31 -13.99
CA CYS A 494 12.16 -2.46 -12.80
C CYS A 494 10.77 -1.82 -12.90
N GLY A 495 10.32 -1.12 -11.85
CA GLY A 495 9.08 -0.33 -11.88
C GLY A 495 9.18 1.02 -12.61
N GLY A 496 10.22 1.22 -13.42
CA GLY A 496 10.54 2.46 -14.12
C GLY A 496 11.22 3.53 -13.25
N PHE A 497 11.58 4.65 -13.87
CA PHE A 497 12.12 5.82 -13.17
C PHE A 497 11.02 6.82 -12.86
N ASN A 498 10.96 7.26 -11.59
CA ASN A 498 10.23 8.44 -11.17
C ASN A 498 11.19 9.63 -11.13
N LEU A 499 11.02 10.54 -12.08
CA LEU A 499 11.83 11.74 -12.19
C LEU A 499 11.17 12.82 -11.37
N LEU A 500 11.90 13.30 -10.38
CA LEU A 500 11.49 14.31 -9.44
C LEU A 500 12.33 15.56 -9.66
N LEU A 501 11.70 16.71 -9.55
CA LEU A 501 12.37 18.00 -9.69
C LEU A 501 12.26 18.75 -8.38
N THR A 502 13.40 19.02 -7.76
CA THR A 502 13.39 19.79 -6.53
C THR A 502 13.30 21.29 -6.81
N ASN A 503 12.42 21.97 -6.08
CA ASN A 503 12.36 23.42 -5.97
C ASN A 503 13.28 23.95 -4.86
N VAL A 504 13.89 23.07 -4.07
CA VAL A 504 14.92 23.42 -3.08
C VAL A 504 16.21 23.71 -3.84
N SER A 505 16.76 24.92 -3.65
CA SER A 505 18.08 25.26 -4.18
C SER A 505 19.15 24.33 -3.60
N ALA A 506 20.21 24.05 -4.36
CA ALA A 506 21.32 23.24 -3.85
C ALA A 506 21.93 23.84 -2.56
N SER A 507 21.82 25.16 -2.39
CA SER A 507 22.21 25.91 -1.20
C SER A 507 21.28 25.74 0.00
N SER A 508 20.29 24.86 -0.06
CA SER A 508 19.34 24.64 1.06
C SER A 508 18.97 23.17 1.21
N ILE A 509 19.84 22.29 0.71
CA ILE A 509 19.63 20.85 0.77
C ILE A 509 19.69 20.34 2.22
N ASN A 510 18.81 19.42 2.54
CA ASN A 510 18.71 18.79 3.85
C ASN A 510 18.30 17.32 3.69
N ASP A 511 18.37 16.54 4.76
CA ASP A 511 18.08 15.10 4.70
C ASP A 511 16.66 14.83 4.20
N ALA A 512 15.68 15.67 4.56
CA ALA A 512 14.29 15.55 4.13
C ALA A 512 14.12 15.72 2.60
N ALA A 513 14.81 16.69 2.00
CA ALA A 513 14.78 16.92 0.55
C ALA A 513 15.38 15.73 -0.24
N LEU A 514 16.22 14.93 0.40
CA LEU A 514 16.91 13.79 -0.21
C LEU A 514 16.30 12.42 0.16
N ALA A 515 15.43 12.36 1.17
CA ALA A 515 14.97 11.12 1.78
C ALA A 515 14.27 10.16 0.80
N LEU A 516 13.53 10.72 -0.16
CA LEU A 516 12.77 9.97 -1.17
C LEU A 516 13.61 9.48 -2.34
N ALA A 517 14.81 10.05 -2.55
CA ALA A 517 15.66 9.78 -3.70
C ALA A 517 16.42 8.46 -3.53
N ASP A 518 16.26 7.55 -4.50
CA ASP A 518 17.17 6.42 -4.70
C ASP A 518 18.43 6.92 -5.47
N VAL A 519 18.27 7.93 -6.32
CA VAL A 519 19.35 8.55 -7.11
C VAL A 519 19.26 10.08 -6.99
N ILE A 520 20.37 10.74 -6.73
CA ILE A 520 20.45 12.20 -6.81
C ILE A 520 21.38 12.57 -7.95
N TYR A 521 20.89 13.40 -8.86
CA TYR A 521 21.68 14.01 -9.90
C TYR A 521 21.89 15.50 -9.61
N PHE A 522 23.09 15.84 -9.16
CA PHE A 522 23.55 17.23 -9.06
C PHE A 522 23.93 17.73 -10.45
N ASN A 523 22.94 18.21 -11.17
CA ASN A 523 23.08 18.80 -12.50
C ASN A 523 23.67 20.21 -12.42
N TYR A 524 24.76 20.46 -13.15
CA TYR A 524 25.56 21.70 -13.26
C TYR A 524 25.36 22.74 -12.14
N VAL A 525 25.68 22.38 -10.90
CA VAL A 525 25.55 23.30 -9.75
C VAL A 525 26.85 24.06 -9.55
N SER A 526 26.77 25.39 -9.59
CA SER A 526 27.94 26.23 -9.33
C SER A 526 28.38 26.10 -7.87
N ASN A 527 29.69 26.16 -7.59
CA ASN A 527 30.19 26.13 -6.22
C ASN A 527 29.65 27.29 -5.36
N GLY A 528 29.29 28.41 -6.01
CA GLY A 528 28.66 29.55 -5.36
C GLY A 528 27.29 29.22 -4.78
N ASP A 529 26.61 28.20 -5.31
CA ASP A 529 25.30 27.73 -4.85
C ASP A 529 25.40 26.53 -3.92
N LEU A 530 26.61 26.07 -3.59
CA LEU A 530 26.87 24.98 -2.65
C LEU A 530 27.34 25.48 -1.28
N ARG A 531 27.13 26.77 -0.96
CA ARG A 531 27.67 27.50 0.20
C ARG A 531 27.13 27.05 1.59
N ILE A 532 26.55 25.87 1.71
CA ILE A 532 25.97 25.33 2.96
C ILE A 532 26.66 24.04 3.40
N ASP A 533 26.18 23.50 4.52
CA ASP A 533 26.46 22.15 4.98
C ASP A 533 26.08 21.09 3.92
N LEU A 534 27.09 20.40 3.38
CA LEU A 534 26.93 19.31 2.40
C LEU A 534 26.81 17.93 3.05
N SER A 535 26.94 17.86 4.38
CA SER A 535 26.80 16.61 5.12
C SER A 535 25.48 15.86 4.88
N PRO A 536 24.33 16.49 4.51
CA PRO A 536 23.15 15.75 4.09
C PRO A 536 23.39 14.85 2.87
N VAL A 537 24.24 15.26 1.93
CA VAL A 537 24.55 14.47 0.73
C VAL A 537 25.41 13.25 1.11
N GLY A 538 26.43 13.46 1.94
CA GLY A 538 27.25 12.39 2.49
C GLY A 538 26.45 11.41 3.36
N ARG A 539 25.59 11.92 4.25
CA ARG A 539 24.68 11.11 5.07
C ARG A 539 23.72 10.32 4.20
N TRP A 540 23.07 10.98 3.24
CA TRP A 540 22.17 10.33 2.31
C TRP A 540 22.84 9.17 1.58
N LEU A 541 24.02 9.39 0.98
CA LEU A 541 24.71 8.35 0.22
C LEU A 541 25.16 7.19 1.11
N LYS A 542 25.62 7.47 2.34
CA LYS A 542 26.08 6.45 3.30
C LYS A 542 24.95 5.68 3.96
N ALA A 543 23.79 6.29 4.15
CA ALA A 543 22.65 5.71 4.85
C ALA A 543 22.02 4.52 4.11
N SER A 544 22.33 4.31 2.83
CA SER A 544 21.92 3.08 2.14
C SER A 544 22.94 2.64 1.10
N ALA A 545 23.18 1.33 1.05
CA ALA A 545 23.92 0.72 -0.06
C ALA A 545 23.19 0.83 -1.41
N LYS A 546 21.92 1.21 -1.38
CA LYS A 546 21.01 1.28 -2.52
C LYS A 546 20.80 2.71 -3.04
N ARG A 547 21.80 3.57 -2.88
CA ARG A 547 21.78 4.97 -3.29
C ARG A 547 22.95 5.29 -4.21
N VAL A 548 22.67 6.07 -5.26
CA VAL A 548 23.67 6.46 -6.26
C VAL A 548 23.70 7.96 -6.45
N LEU A 549 24.87 8.55 -6.24
CA LEU A 549 25.11 9.97 -6.51
C LEU A 549 25.62 10.17 -7.94
N ILE A 550 25.07 11.14 -8.66
CA ILE A 550 25.57 11.54 -9.97
C ILE A 550 25.99 13.01 -9.88
N LEU A 551 27.26 13.27 -10.18
CA LEU A 551 27.86 14.60 -10.15
C LEU A 551 28.31 14.99 -11.55
N SER A 552 27.69 16.03 -12.12
CA SER A 552 28.29 16.65 -13.30
C SER A 552 29.42 17.59 -12.90
N PHE A 553 30.46 17.71 -13.71
CA PHE A 553 31.54 18.67 -13.53
C PHE A 553 31.97 19.26 -14.87
N ASP A 554 32.72 20.35 -14.83
CA ASP A 554 33.17 21.07 -16.03
C ASP A 554 34.51 21.78 -15.76
N SER A 555 34.58 22.60 -14.71
CA SER A 555 35.86 23.13 -14.23
C SER A 555 35.88 23.12 -12.71
N GLN A 556 36.90 23.72 -12.11
CA GLN A 556 37.01 23.86 -10.65
C GLN A 556 35.82 24.60 -9.99
N GLY A 557 34.89 25.17 -10.78
CA GLY A 557 33.73 25.93 -10.33
C GLY A 557 32.39 25.18 -10.23
N VAL A 558 32.31 23.89 -10.57
CA VAL A 558 31.06 23.12 -10.61
C VAL A 558 31.15 21.87 -9.75
N ASN A 559 30.24 21.70 -8.79
CA ASN A 559 30.12 20.55 -7.87
C ASN A 559 31.40 20.16 -7.08
N THR A 560 32.48 20.94 -7.14
CA THR A 560 33.76 20.52 -6.56
C THR A 560 33.76 20.39 -5.03
N PRO A 561 32.99 21.18 -4.26
CA PRO A 561 32.82 20.94 -2.82
C PRO A 561 32.23 19.57 -2.49
N ILE A 562 31.25 19.10 -3.28
CA ILE A 562 30.66 17.77 -3.08
C ILE A 562 31.66 16.70 -3.48
N MET A 563 32.37 16.86 -4.60
CA MET A 563 33.42 15.93 -5.01
C MET A 563 34.52 15.82 -3.93
N GLN A 564 34.93 16.94 -3.34
CA GLN A 564 35.93 16.99 -2.28
C GLN A 564 35.52 16.17 -1.05
N GLU A 565 34.24 16.21 -0.67
CA GLU A 565 33.70 15.44 0.46
C GLU A 565 33.96 13.93 0.29
N PHE A 566 33.82 13.41 -0.93
CA PHE A 566 33.93 11.98 -1.21
C PHE A 566 35.34 11.53 -1.62
N LEU A 567 36.11 12.41 -2.27
CA LEU A 567 37.50 12.16 -2.63
C LEU A 567 38.46 12.38 -1.45
N GLY A 568 38.03 13.10 -0.40
CA GLY A 568 38.82 13.39 0.79
C GLY A 568 39.95 14.41 0.57
N SER A 569 40.05 14.98 -0.63
CA SER A 569 41.03 15.99 -1.02
C SER A 569 40.43 16.89 -2.08
N THR A 570 41.05 18.06 -2.29
CA THR A 570 40.64 18.97 -3.38
C THR A 570 40.69 18.22 -4.71
N PRO A 571 39.58 18.17 -5.47
CA PRO A 571 39.53 17.44 -6.73
C PRO A 571 40.60 17.94 -7.71
N ASP A 572 41.43 17.01 -8.19
CA ASP A 572 42.37 17.24 -9.28
C ASP A 572 41.58 17.28 -10.59
N LEU A 573 41.01 18.44 -10.93
CA LEU A 573 40.33 18.65 -12.21
C LEU A 573 41.25 19.38 -13.18
N MET A 574 41.53 18.72 -14.30
CA MET A 574 42.23 19.27 -15.45
C MET A 574 41.25 20.05 -16.31
N GLN A 575 41.47 21.35 -16.47
CA GLN A 575 40.76 22.14 -17.47
C GLN A 575 41.53 22.04 -18.80
N THR A 576 40.88 21.52 -19.83
CA THR A 576 41.49 21.40 -21.16
C THR A 576 40.81 22.34 -22.15
N SER A 577 41.56 22.82 -23.14
CA SER A 577 41.02 23.70 -24.20
C SER A 577 41.55 23.40 -25.61
N PRO A 578 41.80 22.14 -26.04
CA PRO A 578 41.91 21.90 -27.48
C PRO A 578 40.55 22.08 -28.15
N LYS A 579 40.45 23.07 -29.03
CA LYS A 579 39.30 23.28 -29.93
C LYS A 579 39.05 22.00 -30.74
N SER A 580 37.94 21.32 -30.47
CA SER A 580 37.43 20.10 -31.11
C SER A 580 38.11 18.78 -30.69
N GLY A 581 37.44 18.04 -29.80
CA GLY A 581 37.82 16.67 -29.46
C GLY A 581 36.61 15.90 -28.94
N SER A 582 36.27 14.79 -29.58
CA SER A 582 35.32 13.80 -29.05
C SER A 582 35.99 12.98 -27.94
N TYR A 583 35.24 12.50 -26.95
CA TYR A 583 35.72 11.70 -25.84
C TYR A 583 35.86 10.22 -26.23
N PRO A 584 37.08 9.67 -26.43
CA PRO A 584 37.26 8.25 -26.72
C PRO A 584 36.90 7.36 -25.53
N LEU A 585 36.58 6.10 -25.82
CA LEU A 585 36.57 5.04 -24.80
C LEU A 585 37.93 4.96 -24.10
N ALA A 586 37.93 4.81 -22.78
CA ALA A 586 39.16 4.66 -22.01
C ALA A 586 39.87 3.31 -22.27
N GLY A 587 39.12 2.34 -22.82
CA GLY A 587 39.58 1.02 -23.22
C GLY A 587 38.40 0.15 -23.65
N LYS A 588 38.68 -1.03 -24.19
CA LYS A 588 37.67 -2.04 -24.50
C LYS A 588 38.12 -3.39 -23.95
N SER A 589 37.22 -4.06 -23.23
CA SER A 589 37.40 -5.43 -22.77
C SER A 589 36.14 -6.22 -23.05
N ALA A 590 36.28 -7.47 -23.50
CA ALA A 590 35.12 -8.35 -23.72
C ALA A 590 34.31 -8.63 -22.44
N SER A 591 34.86 -8.30 -21.26
CA SER A 591 34.20 -8.42 -19.96
C SER A 591 33.66 -7.09 -19.41
N ASP A 592 33.79 -5.97 -20.15
CA ASP A 592 33.38 -4.66 -19.65
C ASP A 592 31.85 -4.53 -19.63
N PHE A 593 31.29 -4.21 -18.46
CA PHE A 593 29.85 -4.09 -18.28
C PHE A 593 29.24 -2.96 -19.10
N PHE A 594 29.94 -1.84 -19.29
CA PHE A 594 29.38 -0.67 -19.95
C PHE A 594 29.46 -0.76 -21.47
N THR A 595 30.50 -1.41 -22.02
CA THR A 595 30.72 -1.47 -23.47
C THR A 595 30.40 -2.81 -24.13
N ASP A 596 30.43 -3.93 -23.42
CA ASP A 596 30.38 -5.27 -24.04
C ASP A 596 29.37 -6.22 -23.41
N MET A 597 29.22 -6.23 -22.08
CA MET A 597 28.46 -7.24 -21.33
C MET A 597 27.15 -6.73 -20.71
N GLY A 598 26.89 -5.42 -20.76
CA GLY A 598 25.68 -4.84 -20.20
C GLY A 598 24.42 -5.18 -21.00
N PRO A 599 23.23 -5.04 -20.40
CA PRO A 599 21.95 -5.40 -21.02
C PRO A 599 21.69 -4.73 -22.39
N PHE A 600 22.25 -3.55 -22.62
CA PHE A 600 22.10 -2.79 -23.86
C PHE A 600 23.26 -2.97 -24.85
N THR A 601 24.18 -3.89 -24.57
CA THR A 601 25.33 -4.24 -25.43
C THR A 601 25.37 -5.73 -25.79
N VAL A 602 24.44 -6.52 -25.27
CA VAL A 602 24.22 -7.92 -25.61
C VAL A 602 22.91 -8.07 -26.40
N THR A 603 22.72 -9.23 -27.05
CA THR A 603 21.52 -9.52 -27.88
C THR A 603 20.22 -9.08 -27.20
N PRO A 604 19.35 -8.30 -27.86
CA PRO A 604 19.33 -7.99 -29.31
C PRO A 604 20.25 -6.85 -29.76
N TYR A 605 20.95 -6.20 -28.84
CA TYR A 605 21.90 -5.14 -29.15
C TYR A 605 23.28 -5.71 -29.50
N THR A 606 24.20 -4.81 -29.86
CA THR A 606 25.60 -5.14 -30.11
C THR A 606 26.51 -4.32 -29.19
N PRO A 607 27.74 -4.80 -28.91
CA PRO A 607 28.72 -4.03 -28.15
C PRO A 607 28.94 -2.62 -28.70
N VAL A 608 29.42 -1.73 -27.84
CA VAL A 608 29.91 -0.41 -28.25
C VAL A 608 31.13 -0.58 -29.15
N ASP A 609 31.18 0.16 -30.26
CA ASP A 609 32.29 0.07 -31.21
C ASP A 609 33.62 0.48 -30.55
N ALA A 610 34.69 -0.26 -30.83
CA ALA A 610 36.00 0.00 -30.21
C ALA A 610 36.57 1.39 -30.53
N ASN A 611 36.22 1.95 -31.69
CA ASN A 611 36.64 3.29 -32.14
C ASN A 611 35.62 4.38 -31.81
N PHE A 612 34.59 4.05 -31.02
CA PHE A 612 33.57 5.01 -30.62
C PHE A 612 34.20 6.19 -29.87
N LYS A 613 33.73 7.38 -30.20
CA LYS A 613 34.06 8.60 -29.47
C LYS A 613 32.76 9.37 -29.21
N PHE A 614 32.52 9.64 -27.94
CA PHE A 614 31.38 10.40 -27.47
C PHE A 614 31.56 11.87 -27.86
N GLN A 615 30.47 12.53 -28.23
CA GLN A 615 30.46 13.93 -28.60
C GLN A 615 30.75 14.81 -27.36
N ASN A 616 31.66 15.78 -27.52
CA ASN A 616 31.87 16.84 -26.54
C ASN A 616 30.80 17.93 -26.67
N TYR A 617 30.49 18.59 -25.56
CA TYR A 617 29.49 19.66 -25.55
C TYR A 617 30.11 21.02 -25.89
N ASP A 618 31.18 21.43 -25.20
CA ASP A 618 31.93 22.65 -25.50
C ASP A 618 33.43 22.37 -25.77
N VAL A 619 34.16 23.40 -26.21
CA VAL A 619 35.61 23.37 -26.48
C VAL A 619 36.47 23.40 -25.22
N THR A 620 35.88 23.79 -24.10
CA THR A 620 36.51 23.84 -22.79
C THR A 620 35.73 22.92 -21.87
N HIS A 621 36.42 21.91 -21.34
CA HIS A 621 35.82 20.91 -20.47
C HIS A 621 36.79 20.47 -19.39
N GLY A 622 36.25 19.78 -18.40
CA GLY A 622 36.97 19.23 -17.27
C GLY A 622 37.22 17.75 -17.42
N GLU A 623 38.37 17.31 -16.95
CA GLU A 623 38.72 15.90 -16.82
C GLU A 623 39.22 15.66 -15.39
N ILE A 624 38.86 14.53 -14.77
CA ILE A 624 39.46 14.12 -13.51
C ILE A 624 40.89 13.66 -13.80
N GLY A 625 41.85 14.37 -13.22
CA GLY A 625 43.27 14.12 -13.35
C GLY A 625 43.77 12.95 -12.51
N PRO A 626 45.04 12.55 -12.69
CA PRO A 626 45.62 11.40 -12.02
C PRO A 626 45.57 11.46 -10.50
N GLY A 627 45.58 12.66 -9.89
CA GLY A 627 45.51 12.85 -8.45
C GLY A 627 44.15 12.51 -7.82
N SER A 628 43.10 12.34 -8.63
CA SER A 628 41.75 12.00 -8.16
C SER A 628 41.15 10.78 -8.88
N ALA A 629 41.89 10.14 -9.78
CA ALA A 629 41.42 9.00 -10.57
C ALA A 629 41.35 7.67 -9.79
N GLU A 630 41.99 7.58 -8.61
CA GLU A 630 42.07 6.33 -7.84
C GLU A 630 40.68 5.83 -7.42
N GLY A 631 40.38 4.57 -7.77
CA GLY A 631 39.10 3.93 -7.47
C GLY A 631 37.96 4.30 -8.44
N ILE A 632 38.19 5.20 -9.40
CA ILE A 632 37.23 5.57 -10.44
C ILE A 632 37.51 4.75 -11.69
N THR A 633 36.54 3.94 -12.10
CA THR A 633 36.63 3.20 -13.37
C THR A 633 36.19 4.11 -14.51
N PRO A 634 37.00 4.35 -15.56
CA PRO A 634 36.65 5.27 -16.63
C PRO A 634 35.98 4.55 -17.82
N PRO A 635 34.70 4.82 -18.13
CA PRO A 635 34.17 4.50 -19.45
C PRO A 635 34.72 5.39 -20.57
N LEU A 636 34.92 6.68 -20.30
CA LEU A 636 35.40 7.66 -21.29
C LEU A 636 36.58 8.45 -20.73
N ASN A 637 37.59 8.64 -21.56
CA ASN A 637 38.67 9.59 -21.31
C ASN A 637 38.49 10.83 -22.15
N GLY A 638 38.98 11.96 -21.66
CA GLY A 638 39.06 13.18 -22.43
C GLY A 638 40.37 13.28 -23.23
N PRO A 639 40.45 14.22 -24.19
CA PRO A 639 41.65 14.46 -24.99
C PRO A 639 42.88 14.90 -24.17
N GLY A 640 42.69 15.41 -22.94
CA GLY A 640 43.77 15.70 -22.00
C GLY A 640 44.36 14.48 -21.31
N GLY A 641 43.74 13.29 -21.47
CA GLY A 641 44.17 12.04 -20.88
C GLY A 641 43.60 11.74 -19.49
N GLY A 642 42.73 12.61 -18.96
CA GLY A 642 41.98 12.39 -17.73
C GLY A 642 40.60 11.74 -17.97
N ILE A 643 39.90 11.45 -16.88
CA ILE A 643 38.60 10.77 -16.90
C ILE A 643 37.49 11.80 -17.12
N VAL A 644 36.66 11.59 -18.14
CA VAL A 644 35.52 12.47 -18.45
C VAL A 644 34.18 11.82 -18.12
N LEU A 645 34.08 10.48 -18.22
CA LEU A 645 33.02 9.68 -17.58
C LEU A 645 33.69 8.71 -16.63
N GLY A 646 33.33 8.78 -15.35
CA GLY A 646 33.89 7.91 -14.33
C GLY A 646 32.82 7.27 -13.47
N VAL A 647 32.98 6.00 -13.14
CA VAL A 647 32.12 5.27 -12.20
C VAL A 647 32.97 4.78 -11.03
N ASP A 648 32.70 5.34 -9.86
CA ASP A 648 33.20 4.83 -8.60
C ASP A 648 32.20 3.82 -8.03
N MET A 649 32.46 2.56 -8.34
CA MET A 649 31.64 1.43 -7.92
C MET A 649 31.56 1.32 -6.39
N SER A 650 32.65 1.66 -5.70
CA SER A 650 32.77 1.49 -4.25
C SER A 650 31.99 2.55 -3.48
N ARG A 651 32.11 3.80 -3.91
CA ARG A 651 31.40 4.94 -3.32
C ARG A 651 29.99 5.11 -3.87
N ARG A 652 29.65 4.41 -4.96
CA ARG A 652 28.37 4.53 -5.69
C ARG A 652 28.18 5.93 -6.29
N ILE A 653 29.23 6.45 -6.93
CA ILE A 653 29.25 7.80 -7.50
C ILE A 653 29.56 7.72 -9.00
N ILE A 654 28.78 8.42 -9.81
CA ILE A 654 29.03 8.63 -11.22
C ILE A 654 29.49 10.09 -11.41
N TYR A 655 30.63 10.27 -12.05
CA TYR A 655 31.18 11.57 -12.41
C TYR A 655 31.03 11.82 -13.91
N ILE A 656 30.43 12.95 -14.28
CA ILE A 656 30.10 13.30 -15.66
C ILE A 656 30.71 14.65 -16.04
N GLY A 657 31.80 14.66 -16.78
CA GLY A 657 32.56 15.85 -17.17
C GLY A 657 32.15 16.41 -18.52
N ASP A 658 31.31 17.44 -18.58
CA ASP A 658 30.87 18.09 -19.84
C ASP A 658 30.56 17.12 -21.02
N ILE A 659 29.94 15.98 -20.69
CA ILE A 659 29.45 15.00 -21.66
C ILE A 659 28.03 15.38 -22.04
N ASP A 660 27.75 15.45 -23.33
CA ASP A 660 26.41 15.69 -23.86
C ASP A 660 25.54 14.42 -23.75
N ILE A 661 25.20 14.01 -22.53
CA ILE A 661 24.31 12.86 -22.30
C ILE A 661 22.84 13.19 -22.60
N PHE A 662 22.55 14.27 -23.34
CA PHE A 662 21.26 14.93 -23.21
C PHE A 662 20.65 15.59 -24.43
N SER A 663 21.43 16.18 -25.34
CA SER A 663 20.85 16.83 -26.50
C SER A 663 20.36 15.76 -27.47
N ALA A 664 19.09 15.81 -27.87
CA ALA A 664 18.59 14.99 -28.98
C ALA A 664 19.16 15.50 -30.31
N ASN A 665 20.44 15.24 -30.57
CA ASN A 665 21.17 15.68 -31.75
C ASN A 665 21.38 14.49 -32.70
N ASN A 666 21.03 14.64 -33.98
CA ASN A 666 20.98 13.56 -34.97
C ASN A 666 22.38 12.97 -35.36
N SER A 667 23.22 12.59 -34.39
CA SER A 667 24.57 12.06 -34.56
C SER A 667 24.71 10.69 -33.88
N ASN A 668 25.61 9.84 -34.38
CA ASN A 668 25.93 8.56 -33.72
C ASN A 668 26.88 8.72 -32.52
N SER A 669 27.42 9.92 -32.32
CA SER A 669 28.33 10.27 -31.23
C SER A 669 27.62 10.89 -30.02
N GLY A 670 26.32 11.18 -30.12
CA GLY A 670 25.45 11.65 -29.03
C GLY A 670 24.15 10.85 -28.94
N ILE A 671 23.27 11.19 -27.97
CA ILE A 671 21.94 10.59 -27.87
C ILE A 671 21.02 11.25 -28.90
N ASN A 672 20.68 10.53 -29.97
CA ASN A 672 20.04 11.14 -31.14
C ASN A 672 18.51 11.29 -31.09
N ASN A 673 17.87 11.02 -29.95
CA ASN A 673 16.42 11.09 -29.83
C ASN A 673 15.96 11.33 -28.39
N SER A 674 14.79 11.96 -28.23
CA SER A 674 14.14 12.18 -26.93
C SER A 674 13.12 11.09 -26.56
N LYS A 675 12.96 10.05 -27.40
CA LYS A 675 12.03 8.95 -27.16
C LYS A 675 12.66 7.78 -26.39
N GLY A 676 13.98 7.83 -26.15
CA GLY A 676 14.72 6.76 -25.51
C GLY A 676 14.92 5.52 -26.37
N THR A 677 14.92 5.62 -27.70
CA THR A 677 15.29 4.48 -28.55
C THR A 677 16.79 4.23 -28.46
N ILE A 678 17.18 2.98 -28.15
CA ILE A 678 18.58 2.55 -28.09
C ILE A 678 19.06 2.17 -29.50
N ASN A 679 19.64 3.13 -30.22
CA ASN A 679 20.02 3.01 -31.63
C ASN A 679 21.42 3.55 -31.97
N SER A 680 22.16 4.06 -31.00
CA SER A 680 23.51 4.61 -31.14
C SER A 680 24.43 4.06 -30.05
N ASN A 681 25.75 4.06 -30.30
CA ASN A 681 26.74 3.66 -29.30
C ASN A 681 26.66 4.53 -28.03
N ALA A 682 26.38 5.82 -28.18
CA ALA A 682 26.11 6.72 -27.07
C ALA A 682 24.91 6.27 -26.23
N SER A 683 23.76 5.98 -26.86
CA SER A 683 22.56 5.52 -26.15
C SER A 683 22.76 4.18 -25.43
N LYS A 684 23.53 3.25 -26.02
CA LYS A 684 23.87 1.95 -25.37
C LYS A 684 24.72 2.16 -24.12
N LEU A 685 25.78 2.99 -24.24
CA LEU A 685 26.69 3.27 -23.15
C LEU A 685 25.96 3.92 -21.96
N ILE A 686 25.15 4.94 -22.24
CA ILE A 686 24.36 5.63 -21.19
C ILE A 686 23.26 4.73 -20.63
N ALA A 687 22.59 3.92 -21.44
CA ALA A 687 21.60 2.97 -20.93
C ALA A 687 22.23 1.89 -20.04
N ASN A 688 23.43 1.39 -20.37
CA ASN A 688 24.18 0.49 -19.49
C ASN A 688 24.65 1.17 -18.21
N LEU A 689 25.05 2.45 -18.27
CA LEU A 689 25.36 3.22 -17.06
C LEU A 689 24.16 3.23 -16.10
N PHE A 690 22.95 3.46 -16.61
CA PHE A 690 21.74 3.43 -15.79
C PHE A 690 21.23 2.02 -15.46
N ALA A 691 21.59 0.99 -16.25
CA ALA A 691 21.40 -0.41 -15.87
C ALA A 691 22.23 -0.76 -14.62
N TRP A 692 23.46 -0.24 -14.53
CA TRP A 692 24.26 -0.37 -13.31
C TRP A 692 23.62 0.38 -12.14
N VAL A 693 23.13 1.61 -12.35
CA VAL A 693 22.39 2.37 -11.31
C VAL A 693 21.22 1.54 -10.78
N VAL A 694 20.41 0.95 -11.68
CA VAL A 694 19.30 0.06 -11.31
C VAL A 694 19.81 -1.11 -10.46
N GLY A 695 20.88 -1.79 -10.87
CA GLY A 695 21.45 -2.90 -10.12
C GLY A 695 21.98 -2.52 -8.73
N VAL A 696 22.44 -1.29 -8.53
CA VAL A 696 22.85 -0.79 -7.21
C VAL A 696 21.64 -0.45 -6.34
N VAL A 697 20.63 0.22 -6.91
CA VAL A 697 19.48 0.66 -6.13
C VAL A 697 18.52 -0.48 -5.80
N GLN A 698 18.51 -1.58 -6.56
CA GLN A 698 17.68 -2.77 -6.28
C GLN A 698 17.99 -3.43 -4.93
#